data_AF-A0A5N7CN15-F1
#
_entry.id   AF-A0A5N7CN15-F1
#
_cell.length_a   1.000
_cell.length_b   1.000
_cell.length_c   1.000
_cell.angle_alpha   90.00
_cell.angle_beta   90.00
_cell.angle_gamma   90.00
#
_symmetry.space_group_name_H-M   'P 1'
#
loop_
_entity.id
_entity.type
_entity.pdbx_description
1 polymer ?
#
loop_
_entity_poly.entity_id
_entity_poly.type
_entity_poly.pdbx_seq_one_letter_code
_entity_poly.pdbx_strand_id
1 'polypeptide(L)'
;MAPPILFLISLVLFSILAHANDEYFTVGDLGQYTTDGVPTPVLTGSVIEFTAVGDPAKDGLLAFLSPDMQTNVKSAMDSNCAAEIDTKCYQEVLDVLEDSNRILKSRSLNQRALEPRQVDVLSAGAVLIAALLFPIFYKGDEVVPVPIKIPPEQLEDSFDLETATAIIVVTDNTKPEQTVTQPPEQDRATGLPATITTFASAGNGASAGDVGIELDSTVAAHLQALLSGSDTSNCEVGAKFFLSSSLWASSLDMTSVICGAEHILADSIGRDGYPNWLLMNQGRFPWTKAEVVAGLNTVVQWALIQARRLNPTISPSHLHGLAVGAFALSWAYFNNGAITINNVIPSASLQGGPSATVCQAQTATQCGVECGVQPWAPQFTCSTACSTVTSCDAQPALTTTLTTTMTAIGSDPTGSSSTGQGQQIAVASYINPLADQAAWNRLIEYPVKKMPILVANVMNGPDSAVDKNWADVIQRASSAGKTVLSYVRTGYLGVSDQKFQTRLGSGDLADWTAQIEEDVDIWYMLYGSNIGGIFFDEGWPECGDNNQYANLYKYINDYTKRSHPGAFTVLNPGSPIASCFEDTMDTLLTFELSYKAYTNSYTPNNWTPKDPRKLWHILTDNTLPNPYDTLPGDSYIQSMIGAIKGGSPLNTEASSWLSGSAAGAVSGLSILTSDYTSAKLSWNAALNALGYYVYSGNSVIASVPSSMTTITIGGLQPGASHTFHVSAVGGDGYIGSSSNTDTADILVPYAFIRLYIWNSVGCEFDTDPGWSVNFKIDEYVCTHYMVEGTTLYRYSGTLPEGSTAPPWAWSVVGPITLNIKDYTYKWTLPLGTSTIDTSKFVIQAQGYNPLTNVFEPDPSAYDCKGSSMCTTPDFLKWCDHAVNTLQRNDDLFYFATLRDNETGINQSGNCWGDQTRGCGVFIQGDASCSISGNDLWNDYQNIRNIGGCSKCGSFHREDGCLITINYVYQCDNHG
;
A
#
# COMPACT_ATOMS: atom_id res chain seq x y z
N MET A 1 7.72 -36.28 11.33
CA MET A 1 6.81 -36.91 10.34
C MET A 1 5.47 -36.23 10.47
N ALA A 2 5.22 -35.26 9.59
CA ALA A 2 3.95 -34.59 9.40
C ALA A 2 3.83 -34.40 7.87
N PRO A 3 2.93 -35.12 7.19
CA PRO A 3 2.68 -34.95 5.75
C PRO A 3 1.35 -34.17 5.54
N PRO A 4 0.84 -33.99 4.33
CA PRO A 4 1.27 -33.17 3.19
C PRO A 4 0.34 -31.95 2.95
N ILE A 5 -0.61 -31.63 3.85
CA ILE A 5 -1.71 -30.66 3.60
C ILE A 5 -1.36 -29.20 3.97
N LEU A 6 -0.27 -28.98 4.72
CA LEU A 6 0.23 -27.61 5.00
C LEU A 6 0.56 -26.83 3.70
N PHE A 7 0.76 -27.56 2.60
CA PHE A 7 1.10 -27.03 1.28
C PHE A 7 -0.13 -26.54 0.49
N LEU A 8 -1.29 -27.21 0.59
CA LEU A 8 -2.53 -26.75 -0.07
C LEU A 8 -3.06 -25.45 0.55
N ILE A 9 -2.89 -25.29 1.87
CA ILE A 9 -3.25 -24.05 2.57
C ILE A 9 -2.25 -22.93 2.25
N SER A 10 -0.96 -23.23 2.05
CA SER A 10 0.02 -22.23 1.60
C SER A 10 -0.19 -21.81 0.14
N LEU A 11 -0.60 -22.71 -0.77
CA LEU A 11 -0.94 -22.35 -2.16
C LEU A 11 -2.16 -21.42 -2.26
N VAL A 12 -3.11 -21.49 -1.31
CA VAL A 12 -4.27 -20.57 -1.27
C VAL A 12 -3.98 -19.29 -0.48
N LEU A 13 -3.03 -19.32 0.48
CA LEU A 13 -2.68 -18.16 1.31
C LEU A 13 -1.54 -17.28 0.80
N PHE A 14 -0.79 -17.69 -0.23
CA PHE A 14 0.34 -16.91 -0.76
C PHE A 14 0.10 -16.20 -2.10
N SER A 15 -1.10 -16.25 -2.67
CA SER A 15 -1.45 -15.54 -3.91
C SER A 15 -1.66 -14.02 -3.77
N ILE A 16 -1.12 -13.35 -2.73
CA ILE A 16 -1.51 -11.95 -2.44
C ILE A 16 -0.35 -11.10 -1.93
N LEU A 17 0.73 -10.97 -2.72
CA LEU A 17 1.72 -9.90 -2.59
C LEU A 17 2.27 -9.51 -3.98
N ALA A 18 1.52 -8.73 -4.76
CA ALA A 18 2.08 -7.91 -5.86
C ALA A 18 1.08 -6.85 -6.36
N HIS A 19 1.63 -5.74 -6.85
CA HIS A 19 0.93 -4.57 -7.41
C HIS A 19 0.88 -4.67 -8.96
N ALA A 20 -0.32 -4.53 -9.54
CA ALA A 20 -0.65 -3.92 -10.86
C ALA A 20 -0.27 -4.58 -12.22
N ASN A 21 -1.17 -4.37 -13.21
CA ASN A 21 -1.03 -4.45 -14.69
C ASN A 21 -1.24 -5.82 -15.39
N ASP A 22 -1.69 -5.79 -16.66
CA ASP A 22 -1.65 -6.94 -17.56
C ASP A 22 -0.19 -7.31 -17.84
N GLU A 23 0.35 -8.27 -17.10
CA GLU A 23 1.75 -8.68 -17.19
C GLU A 23 1.93 -9.92 -18.10
N TYR A 24 2.92 -9.85 -18.99
CA TYR A 24 3.38 -10.95 -19.83
C TYR A 24 4.65 -11.55 -19.23
N PHE A 25 4.64 -12.83 -18.85
CA PHE A 25 5.86 -13.52 -18.40
C PHE A 25 6.67 -14.05 -19.59
N THR A 26 7.96 -13.68 -19.69
CA THR A 26 8.85 -14.06 -20.80
C THR A 26 10.00 -14.96 -20.32
N VAL A 27 10.02 -16.21 -20.81
CA VAL A 27 10.97 -17.27 -20.38
C VAL A 27 12.41 -17.08 -20.91
N GLY A 28 12.64 -16.26 -21.94
CA GLY A 28 13.99 -16.06 -22.49
C GLY A 28 14.67 -17.31 -23.10
N ASP A 29 16.01 -17.29 -23.23
CA ASP A 29 16.79 -18.39 -23.84
C ASP A 29 16.89 -19.61 -22.91
N LEU A 30 16.47 -20.79 -23.37
CA LEU A 30 16.52 -22.05 -22.60
C LEU A 30 17.95 -22.40 -22.14
N GLY A 31 18.99 -21.96 -22.85
CA GLY A 31 20.38 -22.16 -22.45
C GLY A 31 20.73 -21.59 -21.06
N GLN A 32 20.02 -20.54 -20.61
CA GLN A 32 20.26 -19.89 -19.31
C GLN A 32 19.85 -20.73 -18.10
N TYR A 33 19.01 -21.76 -18.30
CA TYR A 33 18.53 -22.64 -17.23
C TYR A 33 19.33 -23.94 -17.10
N THR A 34 20.43 -24.07 -17.85
CA THR A 34 21.31 -25.25 -17.82
C THR A 34 22.56 -25.00 -16.98
N THR A 35 23.10 -26.05 -16.35
CA THR A 35 24.40 -25.98 -15.65
C THR A 35 25.26 -27.20 -15.95
N ASP A 36 26.54 -26.96 -16.23
CA ASP A 36 27.53 -28.02 -16.39
C ASP A 36 28.17 -28.38 -15.03
N GLY A 37 28.20 -29.68 -14.70
CA GLY A 37 29.09 -30.21 -13.66
C GLY A 37 28.55 -30.23 -12.22
N VAL A 38 27.25 -30.01 -11.99
CA VAL A 38 26.62 -30.19 -10.66
C VAL A 38 26.20 -31.66 -10.46
N PRO A 39 26.68 -32.37 -9.41
CA PRO A 39 26.33 -33.77 -9.18
C PRO A 39 24.84 -33.96 -8.85
N THR A 40 24.13 -34.77 -9.64
CA THR A 40 22.71 -35.09 -9.43
C THR A 40 22.52 -36.04 -8.23
N PRO A 41 21.66 -35.70 -7.25
CA PRO A 41 21.34 -36.59 -6.15
C PRO A 41 20.50 -37.78 -6.63
N VAL A 42 20.67 -38.94 -5.99
CA VAL A 42 19.81 -40.11 -6.27
C VAL A 42 18.43 -39.88 -5.64
N LEU A 43 17.43 -39.63 -6.49
CA LEU A 43 16.03 -39.41 -6.10
C LEU A 43 15.16 -40.60 -6.53
N THR A 44 14.21 -41.01 -5.68
CA THR A 44 13.29 -42.15 -5.93
C THR A 44 11.85 -41.73 -5.63
N GLY A 45 10.87 -42.29 -6.36
CA GLY A 45 9.48 -41.82 -6.30
C GLY A 45 9.33 -40.49 -7.04
N SER A 46 8.13 -39.93 -7.11
CA SER A 46 7.90 -38.67 -7.81
C SER A 46 8.21 -37.47 -6.90
N VAL A 47 9.44 -36.97 -6.99
CA VAL A 47 10.04 -35.97 -6.11
C VAL A 47 10.65 -34.86 -6.96
N ILE A 48 10.43 -33.62 -6.53
CA ILE A 48 11.19 -32.45 -7.00
C ILE A 48 12.02 -31.96 -5.81
N GLU A 49 13.33 -31.88 -5.98
CA GLU A 49 14.26 -31.40 -4.96
C GLU A 49 14.85 -30.06 -5.35
N PHE A 50 14.71 -29.05 -4.50
CA PHE A 50 15.33 -27.73 -4.68
C PHE A 50 16.56 -27.58 -3.79
N THR A 51 17.57 -26.88 -4.31
CA THR A 51 18.76 -26.47 -3.57
C THR A 51 19.30 -25.13 -4.09
N ALA A 52 20.30 -24.58 -3.42
CA ALA A 52 21.04 -23.41 -3.88
C ALA A 52 22.53 -23.63 -3.59
N VAL A 53 23.40 -23.07 -4.43
CA VAL A 53 24.83 -22.98 -4.17
C VAL A 53 25.10 -21.54 -3.74
N GLY A 54 25.30 -21.30 -2.45
CA GLY A 54 25.50 -19.94 -1.93
C GLY A 54 24.19 -19.26 -1.50
N ASP A 55 24.06 -17.96 -1.77
CA ASP A 55 22.91 -17.15 -1.37
C ASP A 55 21.83 -17.21 -2.48
N PRO A 56 20.64 -17.79 -2.23
CA PRO A 56 19.62 -17.96 -3.26
C PRO A 56 19.19 -16.64 -3.91
N ALA A 57 19.23 -15.53 -3.18
CA ALA A 57 18.89 -14.20 -3.69
C ALA A 57 19.95 -13.63 -4.65
N LYS A 58 21.16 -14.22 -4.69
CA LYS A 58 22.27 -13.77 -5.54
C LYS A 58 22.63 -14.78 -6.62
N ASP A 59 22.53 -16.07 -6.30
CA ASP A 59 23.07 -17.16 -7.12
C ASP A 59 21.96 -17.99 -7.81
N GLY A 60 20.70 -17.84 -7.36
CA GLY A 60 19.54 -18.53 -7.89
C GLY A 60 19.30 -19.91 -7.26
N LEU A 61 18.26 -20.61 -7.73
CA LEU A 61 17.92 -21.97 -7.29
C LEU A 61 18.37 -23.02 -8.29
N LEU A 62 18.55 -24.24 -7.81
CA LEU A 62 18.74 -25.45 -8.61
C LEU A 62 17.62 -26.42 -8.29
N ALA A 63 16.95 -26.94 -9.32
CA ALA A 63 15.88 -27.92 -9.17
C ALA A 63 16.23 -29.26 -9.82
N PHE A 64 15.93 -30.34 -9.11
CA PHE A 64 16.19 -31.72 -9.52
C PHE A 64 14.88 -32.50 -9.58
N LEU A 65 14.55 -33.04 -10.75
CA LEU A 65 13.41 -33.93 -10.91
C LEU A 65 13.86 -35.38 -10.82
N SER A 66 13.17 -36.20 -10.04
CA SER A 66 13.39 -37.64 -10.04
C SER A 66 13.03 -38.28 -11.39
N PRO A 67 13.59 -39.45 -11.74
CA PRO A 67 13.24 -40.15 -12.98
C PRO A 67 11.74 -40.44 -13.11
N ASP A 68 11.08 -40.78 -12.01
CA ASP A 68 9.64 -41.04 -11.98
C ASP A 68 8.83 -39.75 -12.22
N MET A 69 9.29 -38.61 -11.69
CA MET A 69 8.64 -37.31 -11.93
C MET A 69 8.79 -36.87 -13.40
N GLN A 70 9.99 -37.01 -13.97
CA GLN A 70 10.23 -36.72 -15.38
C GLN A 70 9.34 -37.59 -16.29
N THR A 71 9.16 -38.87 -15.94
CA THR A 71 8.30 -39.79 -16.70
C THR A 71 6.82 -39.40 -16.60
N ASN A 72 6.34 -39.01 -15.41
CA ASN A 72 4.94 -38.63 -15.22
C ASN A 72 4.59 -37.33 -15.96
N VAL A 73 5.46 -36.31 -15.87
CA VAL A 73 5.27 -35.05 -16.59
C VAL A 73 5.29 -35.29 -18.09
N LYS A 74 6.25 -36.07 -18.59
CA LYS A 74 6.28 -36.45 -20.01
C LYS A 74 5.01 -37.17 -20.44
N SER A 75 4.51 -38.12 -19.64
CA SER A 75 3.28 -38.84 -19.96
C SER A 75 2.06 -37.93 -20.01
N ALA A 76 1.95 -36.93 -19.12
CA ALA A 76 0.85 -35.97 -19.10
C ALA A 76 0.90 -35.04 -20.32
N MET A 77 2.09 -34.56 -20.68
CA MET A 77 2.28 -33.77 -21.89
C MET A 77 1.99 -34.58 -23.16
N ASP A 78 2.54 -35.79 -23.29
CA ASP A 78 2.33 -36.64 -24.47
C ASP A 78 0.83 -37.00 -24.65
N SER A 79 0.06 -37.05 -23.55
CA SER A 79 -1.37 -37.40 -23.57
C SER A 79 -2.30 -36.21 -23.80
N ASN A 80 -1.94 -35.02 -23.29
CA ASN A 80 -2.85 -33.88 -23.21
C ASN A 80 -2.41 -32.66 -24.05
N CYS A 81 -1.18 -32.62 -24.55
CA CYS A 81 -0.58 -31.45 -25.21
C CYS A 81 -0.18 -31.70 -26.68
N ALA A 82 -0.61 -32.81 -27.28
CA ALA A 82 -0.12 -33.28 -28.58
C ALA A 82 -0.59 -32.45 -29.81
N ALA A 83 -1.63 -31.61 -29.68
CA ALA A 83 -2.23 -30.86 -30.79
C ALA A 83 -2.03 -29.34 -30.67
N GLU A 84 -2.34 -28.75 -29.51
CA GLU A 84 -2.15 -27.34 -29.17
C GLU A 84 -1.83 -27.22 -27.67
N ILE A 85 -1.08 -26.19 -27.26
CA ILE A 85 -0.83 -25.86 -25.86
C ILE A 85 -1.97 -24.96 -25.38
N ASP A 86 -3.06 -25.58 -24.93
CA ASP A 86 -4.26 -24.90 -24.43
C ASP A 86 -4.38 -24.97 -22.89
N THR A 87 -5.40 -24.33 -22.33
CA THR A 87 -5.66 -24.29 -20.88
C THR A 87 -5.80 -25.69 -20.26
N LYS A 88 -6.26 -26.68 -21.04
CA LYS A 88 -6.41 -28.06 -20.57
C LYS A 88 -5.07 -28.78 -20.50
N CYS A 89 -4.22 -28.64 -21.52
CA CYS A 89 -2.84 -29.10 -21.49
C CYS A 89 -2.09 -28.53 -20.27
N TYR A 90 -2.28 -27.24 -20.00
CA TYR A 90 -1.68 -26.55 -18.87
C TYR A 90 -2.13 -27.13 -17.51
N GLN A 91 -3.45 -27.26 -17.31
CA GLN A 91 -4.00 -27.79 -16.06
C GLN A 91 -3.54 -29.21 -15.77
N GLU A 92 -3.49 -30.09 -16.77
CA GLU A 92 -3.11 -31.50 -16.56
C GLU A 92 -1.63 -31.66 -16.19
N VAL A 93 -0.76 -30.78 -16.68
CA VAL A 93 0.65 -30.76 -16.29
C VAL A 93 0.81 -30.19 -14.87
N LEU A 94 0.05 -29.14 -14.53
CA LEU A 94 0.00 -28.63 -13.15
C LEU A 94 -0.53 -29.67 -12.18
N ASP A 95 -1.59 -30.39 -12.51
CA ASP A 95 -2.16 -31.45 -11.68
C ASP A 95 -1.13 -32.56 -11.38
N VAL A 96 -0.22 -32.85 -12.32
CA VAL A 96 0.88 -33.81 -12.11
C VAL A 96 1.95 -33.27 -11.16
N LEU A 97 2.20 -31.97 -11.20
CA LEU A 97 3.15 -31.27 -10.32
C LEU A 97 2.56 -31.01 -8.92
N GLU A 98 1.23 -30.84 -8.82
CA GLU A 98 0.48 -30.44 -7.62
C GLU A 98 -0.21 -31.62 -6.89
N ASP A 99 -0.20 -32.83 -7.45
CA ASP A 99 -0.81 -34.02 -6.84
C ASP A 99 -0.34 -34.22 -5.38
N SER A 100 -1.32 -34.35 -4.48
CA SER A 100 -1.22 -34.67 -3.06
C SER A 100 -0.24 -35.79 -2.64
N ASN A 101 0.12 -36.70 -3.56
CA ASN A 101 1.06 -37.80 -3.32
C ASN A 101 2.54 -37.47 -3.58
N ARG A 102 2.88 -36.24 -3.98
CA ARG A 102 4.24 -35.84 -4.38
C ARG A 102 4.99 -35.16 -3.24
N ILE A 103 6.29 -35.40 -3.12
CA ILE A 103 7.12 -34.86 -2.03
C ILE A 103 8.07 -33.81 -2.60
N LEU A 104 7.80 -32.53 -2.31
CA LEU A 104 8.77 -31.45 -2.47
C LEU A 104 9.84 -31.57 -1.39
N LYS A 105 11.11 -31.63 -1.80
CA LYS A 105 12.25 -31.70 -0.88
C LYS A 105 13.14 -30.49 -1.04
N SER A 106 13.65 -29.96 0.06
CA SER A 106 14.68 -28.94 0.05
C SER A 106 15.98 -29.51 0.62
N ARG A 107 17.10 -29.31 -0.08
CA ARG A 107 18.45 -29.67 0.36
C ARG A 107 19.28 -28.40 0.47
N SER A 108 20.07 -28.25 1.52
CA SER A 108 20.93 -27.06 1.77
C SER A 108 20.17 -25.75 2.07
N LEU A 109 18.84 -25.74 2.02
CA LEU A 109 17.98 -24.60 2.35
C LEU A 109 17.50 -24.60 3.83
N ASN A 110 17.79 -25.66 4.59
CA ASN A 110 17.08 -26.00 5.83
C ASN A 110 17.76 -25.58 7.15
N GLN A 111 18.31 -24.36 7.28
CA GLN A 111 18.78 -23.93 8.62
C GLN A 111 18.85 -22.42 8.86
N ARG A 112 17.88 -21.67 8.32
CA ARG A 112 17.48 -20.34 8.81
C ARG A 112 15.96 -20.30 8.90
N ALA A 113 15.46 -19.43 9.77
CA ALA A 113 14.07 -19.24 10.18
C ALA A 113 12.97 -19.66 9.17
N LEU A 114 11.91 -20.31 9.68
CA LEU A 114 10.59 -20.33 9.04
C LEU A 114 10.06 -18.89 8.97
N GLU A 115 10.61 -18.07 8.08
CA GLU A 115 9.99 -16.84 7.61
C GLU A 115 9.05 -17.18 6.44
N PRO A 116 7.93 -16.45 6.28
CA PRO A 116 6.95 -16.64 5.20
C PRO A 116 7.60 -16.76 3.80
N ARG A 117 8.66 -15.98 3.54
CA ARG A 117 9.34 -15.87 2.24
C ARG A 117 9.94 -17.14 1.66
N GLN A 118 10.30 -18.15 2.47
CA GLN A 118 10.99 -19.35 1.95
C GLN A 118 10.04 -20.39 1.33
N VAL A 119 8.75 -20.37 1.69
CA VAL A 119 7.74 -21.23 1.06
C VAL A 119 7.38 -20.67 -0.31
N ASP A 120 7.28 -19.34 -0.41
CA ASP A 120 6.99 -18.56 -1.63
C ASP A 120 8.03 -18.83 -2.73
N VAL A 121 9.30 -18.92 -2.32
CA VAL A 121 10.42 -19.19 -3.24
C VAL A 121 10.39 -20.62 -3.81
N LEU A 122 9.86 -21.59 -3.07
CA LEU A 122 9.73 -22.98 -3.53
C LEU A 122 8.50 -23.19 -4.43
N SER A 123 7.40 -22.47 -4.17
CA SER A 123 6.20 -22.49 -5.03
C SER A 123 6.44 -21.76 -6.35
N ALA A 124 7.00 -20.55 -6.30
CA ALA A 124 7.36 -19.78 -7.51
C ALA A 124 8.37 -20.56 -8.39
N GLY A 125 9.34 -21.22 -7.76
CA GLY A 125 10.27 -22.12 -8.45
C GLY A 125 9.59 -23.33 -9.12
N ALA A 126 8.49 -23.87 -8.55
CA ALA A 126 7.75 -24.98 -9.14
C ALA A 126 6.88 -24.55 -10.35
N VAL A 127 6.24 -23.37 -10.26
CA VAL A 127 5.47 -22.77 -11.35
C VAL A 127 6.38 -22.40 -12.52
N LEU A 128 7.56 -21.83 -12.24
CA LEU A 128 8.57 -21.56 -13.25
C LEU A 128 9.10 -22.84 -13.91
N ILE A 129 9.28 -23.92 -13.15
CA ILE A 129 9.63 -25.23 -13.70
C ILE A 129 8.53 -25.72 -14.64
N ALA A 130 7.26 -25.61 -14.27
CA ALA A 130 6.15 -25.97 -15.15
C ALA A 130 6.25 -25.19 -16.48
N ALA A 131 6.38 -23.86 -16.41
CA ALA A 131 6.54 -22.97 -17.55
C ALA A 131 7.76 -23.30 -18.43
N LEU A 132 8.86 -23.77 -17.84
CA LEU A 132 10.09 -24.20 -18.53
C LEU A 132 9.97 -25.58 -19.20
N LEU A 133 9.23 -26.51 -18.59
CA LEU A 133 9.07 -27.87 -19.10
C LEU A 133 8.21 -27.90 -20.38
N PHE A 134 7.23 -26.99 -20.51
CA PHE A 134 6.39 -26.89 -21.72
C PHE A 134 7.22 -26.73 -23.02
N PRO A 135 8.09 -25.73 -23.17
CA PRO A 135 8.89 -25.58 -24.39
C PRO A 135 9.96 -26.66 -24.57
N ILE A 136 10.56 -27.17 -23.49
CA ILE A 136 11.62 -28.20 -23.54
C ILE A 136 11.08 -29.51 -24.12
N PHE A 137 9.89 -29.95 -23.66
CA PHE A 137 9.28 -31.18 -24.16
C PHE A 137 8.49 -30.99 -25.47
N TYR A 138 8.01 -29.78 -25.76
CA TYR A 138 7.27 -29.50 -27.00
C TYR A 138 8.18 -29.33 -28.24
N LYS A 139 9.43 -28.83 -28.09
CA LYS A 139 10.34 -28.60 -29.22
C LYS A 139 11.20 -29.79 -29.67
N GLY A 140 11.28 -30.89 -28.92
CA GLY A 140 12.02 -32.08 -29.37
C GLY A 140 12.10 -33.18 -28.31
N ASP A 141 12.53 -34.37 -28.71
CA ASP A 141 12.86 -35.51 -27.83
C ASP A 141 14.07 -35.21 -26.88
N GLU A 142 14.18 -33.98 -26.40
CA GLU A 142 15.27 -33.51 -25.57
C GLU A 142 15.05 -33.90 -24.10
N VAL A 143 16.13 -34.32 -23.46
CA VAL A 143 16.15 -34.72 -22.06
C VAL A 143 16.11 -33.44 -21.22
N VAL A 144 15.18 -33.37 -20.24
CA VAL A 144 15.12 -32.26 -19.29
C VAL A 144 16.51 -32.07 -18.65
N PRO A 145 17.12 -30.88 -18.75
CA PRO A 145 18.40 -30.62 -18.11
C PRO A 145 18.21 -30.72 -16.60
N VAL A 146 18.95 -31.62 -15.96
CA VAL A 146 18.93 -31.79 -14.51
C VAL A 146 20.36 -31.57 -13.96
N PRO A 147 20.59 -30.57 -13.10
CA PRO A 147 19.58 -29.65 -12.53
C PRO A 147 19.13 -28.54 -13.49
N ILE A 148 17.91 -28.06 -13.27
CA ILE A 148 17.39 -26.81 -13.82
C ILE A 148 17.90 -25.67 -12.94
N LYS A 149 18.65 -24.72 -13.50
CA LYS A 149 19.07 -23.51 -12.78
C LYS A 149 18.07 -22.39 -13.00
N ILE A 150 17.54 -21.85 -11.92
CA ILE A 150 16.61 -20.72 -11.90
C ILE A 150 17.38 -19.48 -11.46
N PRO A 151 17.65 -18.50 -12.34
CA PRO A 151 18.30 -17.23 -11.97
C PRO A 151 17.46 -16.42 -10.95
N PRO A 152 18.08 -15.60 -10.08
CA PRO A 152 17.36 -14.76 -9.13
C PRO A 152 16.33 -13.83 -9.77
N GLU A 153 16.67 -13.19 -10.89
CA GLU A 153 15.76 -12.28 -11.61
C GLU A 153 14.49 -13.02 -12.07
N GLN A 154 14.65 -14.25 -12.59
CA GLN A 154 13.53 -15.07 -13.05
C GLN A 154 12.73 -15.70 -11.90
N LEU A 155 13.35 -15.87 -10.73
CA LEU A 155 12.67 -16.27 -9.51
C LEU A 155 11.80 -15.13 -8.96
N GLU A 156 12.30 -13.90 -9.01
CA GLU A 156 11.54 -12.70 -8.64
C GLU A 156 10.41 -12.42 -9.64
N ASP A 157 10.67 -12.51 -10.95
CA ASP A 157 9.63 -12.37 -11.99
C ASP A 157 8.60 -13.52 -11.96
N SER A 158 8.96 -14.70 -11.44
CA SER A 158 8.04 -15.84 -11.36
C SER A 158 6.96 -15.71 -10.29
N PHE A 159 7.06 -14.71 -9.41
CA PHE A 159 5.96 -14.34 -8.51
C PHE A 159 4.77 -13.73 -9.28
N ASP A 160 5.02 -13.16 -10.46
CA ASP A 160 4.01 -12.55 -11.31
C ASP A 160 3.31 -13.56 -12.24
N LEU A 161 3.92 -14.74 -12.42
CA LEU A 161 3.45 -15.87 -13.24
C LEU A 161 2.06 -16.40 -12.80
N GLU A 162 1.73 -16.28 -11.50
CA GLU A 162 0.43 -16.66 -10.94
C GLU A 162 -0.68 -15.63 -11.22
N THR A 163 -0.31 -14.42 -11.65
CA THR A 163 -1.24 -13.32 -11.96
C THR A 163 -1.27 -12.93 -13.44
N ALA A 164 -0.36 -13.49 -14.25
CA ALA A 164 -0.25 -13.23 -15.68
C ALA A 164 -1.50 -13.68 -16.45
N THR A 165 -2.02 -12.80 -17.32
CA THR A 165 -3.17 -13.11 -18.19
C THR A 165 -2.79 -14.00 -19.39
N ALA A 166 -1.49 -14.07 -19.70
CA ALA A 166 -0.89 -14.99 -20.66
C ALA A 166 0.60 -15.26 -20.37
N ILE A 167 1.04 -16.50 -20.59
CA ILE A 167 2.48 -16.88 -20.56
C ILE A 167 3.00 -16.85 -22.01
N ILE A 168 4.06 -16.08 -22.27
CA ILE A 168 4.67 -15.97 -23.61
C ILE A 168 6.06 -16.59 -23.60
N VAL A 169 6.23 -17.67 -24.36
CA VAL A 169 7.53 -18.32 -24.49
C VAL A 169 8.27 -17.77 -25.71
N VAL A 170 9.24 -16.90 -25.48
CA VAL A 170 10.12 -16.38 -26.55
C VAL A 170 11.36 -17.26 -26.65
N THR A 171 11.33 -18.21 -27.58
CA THR A 171 12.56 -18.93 -27.95
C THR A 171 13.28 -18.19 -29.07
N ASP A 172 14.61 -18.18 -29.01
CA ASP A 172 15.53 -17.55 -29.96
C ASP A 172 15.04 -17.57 -31.43
N ASN A 173 14.95 -16.34 -31.96
CA ASN A 173 14.93 -15.91 -33.35
C ASN A 173 13.72 -16.25 -34.27
N THR A 174 12.99 -15.16 -34.55
CA THR A 174 12.21 -14.78 -35.76
C THR A 174 10.68 -14.87 -35.74
N LYS A 175 10.03 -15.55 -34.77
CA LYS A 175 8.59 -15.37 -34.50
C LYS A 175 8.26 -15.72 -33.04
N PRO A 176 7.49 -14.90 -32.29
CA PRO A 176 6.84 -15.37 -31.08
C PRO A 176 5.78 -16.40 -31.49
N GLU A 177 5.96 -17.65 -31.07
CA GLU A 177 4.99 -18.72 -31.33
C GLU A 177 4.38 -19.20 -30.01
N GLN A 178 3.05 -19.03 -29.95
CA GLN A 178 2.07 -19.48 -28.96
C GLN A 178 1.94 -18.70 -27.65
N THR A 179 0.66 -18.43 -27.34
CA THR A 179 0.11 -17.74 -26.18
C THR A 179 -0.71 -18.77 -25.41
N VAL A 180 -0.40 -19.02 -24.14
CA VAL A 180 -1.31 -19.78 -23.25
C VAL A 180 -2.37 -18.81 -22.74
N THR A 181 -3.65 -19.02 -23.07
CA THR A 181 -4.77 -18.16 -22.65
C THR A 181 -5.37 -18.59 -21.31
N GLN A 182 -5.53 -17.60 -20.41
CA GLN A 182 -6.30 -17.51 -19.15
C GLN A 182 -6.32 -18.70 -18.16
N PRO A 183 -6.09 -18.45 -16.84
CA PRO A 183 -6.37 -19.43 -15.79
C PRO A 183 -7.88 -19.82 -15.77
N PRO A 184 -8.24 -21.05 -15.38
CA PRO A 184 -9.62 -21.53 -15.45
C PRO A 184 -10.56 -20.79 -14.48
N GLU A 185 -11.81 -20.62 -14.93
CA GLU A 185 -12.94 -20.11 -14.14
C GLU A 185 -13.22 -21.07 -12.96
N GLN A 186 -13.14 -20.57 -11.72
CA GLN A 186 -13.52 -21.33 -10.52
C GLN A 186 -15.04 -21.58 -10.52
N ASP A 187 -15.47 -22.81 -10.27
CA ASP A 187 -16.88 -23.23 -10.17
C ASP A 187 -17.54 -22.57 -8.94
N ARG A 188 -18.16 -21.38 -9.12
CA ARG A 188 -18.75 -20.56 -8.04
C ARG A 188 -20.29 -20.55 -8.09
N ALA A 189 -20.94 -20.51 -6.92
CA ALA A 189 -22.41 -20.52 -6.82
C ALA A 189 -23.08 -19.17 -7.13
N THR A 190 -23.79 -19.12 -8.26
CA THR A 190 -24.69 -18.00 -8.63
C THR A 190 -26.16 -18.32 -8.35
N GLY A 191 -26.92 -17.44 -7.69
CA GLY A 191 -28.34 -17.67 -7.39
C GLY A 191 -29.10 -16.41 -6.92
N LEU A 192 -30.42 -16.53 -6.74
CA LEU A 192 -31.31 -15.44 -6.30
C LEU A 192 -31.02 -14.99 -4.85
N PRO A 193 -31.28 -13.71 -4.49
CA PRO A 193 -31.11 -13.23 -3.12
C PRO A 193 -31.86 -14.07 -2.07
N ALA A 194 -31.26 -14.27 -0.90
CA ALA A 194 -31.88 -15.03 0.17
C ALA A 194 -33.08 -14.27 0.77
N THR A 195 -34.19 -14.98 1.04
CA THR A 195 -35.37 -14.38 1.66
C THR A 195 -35.36 -14.61 3.18
N ILE A 196 -35.40 -13.52 3.96
CA ILE A 196 -35.36 -13.57 5.44
C ILE A 196 -36.75 -13.27 6.02
N THR A 197 -37.35 -14.25 6.69
CA THR A 197 -38.71 -14.15 7.26
C THR A 197 -38.70 -14.38 8.77
N THR A 198 -39.34 -13.51 9.56
CA THR A 198 -39.61 -13.79 10.98
C THR A 198 -41.00 -14.40 11.13
N PHE A 199 -41.10 -15.58 11.73
CA PHE A 199 -42.36 -16.30 11.86
C PHE A 199 -43.26 -15.65 12.93
N ALA A 200 -44.46 -15.18 12.53
CA ALA A 200 -45.41 -14.55 13.44
C ALA A 200 -46.25 -15.54 14.28
N SER A 201 -46.27 -16.81 13.88
CA SER A 201 -47.03 -17.89 14.54
C SER A 201 -46.39 -19.23 14.25
N ALA A 202 -46.64 -20.24 15.10
CA ALA A 202 -46.14 -21.59 14.87
C ALA A 202 -46.72 -22.20 13.57
N GLY A 203 -45.86 -22.72 12.70
CA GLY A 203 -46.23 -23.31 11.41
C GLY A 203 -45.00 -23.78 10.61
N ASN A 204 -45.16 -24.84 9.79
CA ASN A 204 -44.08 -25.42 8.96
C ASN A 204 -42.78 -25.77 9.71
N GLY A 205 -42.89 -26.24 10.97
CA GLY A 205 -41.73 -26.62 11.78
C GLY A 205 -41.03 -25.46 12.50
N ALA A 206 -41.50 -24.22 12.34
CA ALA A 206 -41.00 -23.04 13.03
C ALA A 206 -41.94 -22.55 14.15
N SER A 207 -41.38 -21.92 15.18
CA SER A 207 -42.09 -21.28 16.29
C SER A 207 -42.27 -19.78 16.05
N ALA A 208 -43.22 -19.16 16.75
CA ALA A 208 -43.36 -17.71 16.76
C ALA A 208 -42.06 -17.05 17.25
N GLY A 209 -41.52 -16.12 16.45
CA GLY A 209 -40.27 -15.41 16.70
C GLY A 209 -39.04 -16.01 15.98
N ASP A 210 -39.13 -17.21 15.41
CA ASP A 210 -38.01 -17.82 14.69
C ASP A 210 -37.70 -17.03 13.41
N VAL A 211 -36.45 -17.11 12.91
CA VAL A 211 -36.02 -16.48 11.65
C VAL A 211 -35.73 -17.55 10.61
N GLY A 212 -36.46 -17.52 9.49
CA GLY A 212 -36.23 -18.37 8.32
C GLY A 212 -35.33 -17.68 7.28
N ILE A 213 -34.41 -18.44 6.69
CA ILE A 213 -33.57 -18.07 5.55
C ILE A 213 -33.87 -19.04 4.41
N GLU A 214 -34.48 -18.53 3.35
CA GLU A 214 -34.79 -19.29 2.13
C GLU A 214 -33.71 -19.04 1.07
N LEU A 215 -33.11 -20.13 0.54
CA LEU A 215 -32.04 -20.12 -0.45
C LEU A 215 -32.51 -20.69 -1.79
N ASP A 216 -31.87 -20.28 -2.89
CA ASP A 216 -32.03 -20.96 -4.18
C ASP A 216 -31.57 -22.44 -4.08
N SER A 217 -32.25 -23.34 -4.77
CA SER A 217 -31.94 -24.78 -4.74
C SER A 217 -30.52 -25.13 -5.17
N THR A 218 -29.94 -24.36 -6.10
CA THR A 218 -28.56 -24.55 -6.59
C THR A 218 -27.54 -24.07 -5.55
N VAL A 219 -27.81 -22.93 -4.91
CA VAL A 219 -27.00 -22.37 -3.82
C VAL A 219 -27.02 -23.32 -2.61
N ALA A 220 -28.19 -23.83 -2.24
CA ALA A 220 -28.30 -24.78 -1.13
C ALA A 220 -27.51 -26.07 -1.40
N ALA A 221 -27.53 -26.60 -2.63
CA ALA A 221 -26.76 -27.78 -3.01
C ALA A 221 -25.24 -27.52 -2.99
N HIS A 222 -24.79 -26.38 -3.51
CA HIS A 222 -23.38 -25.98 -3.49
C HIS A 222 -22.84 -25.82 -2.08
N LEU A 223 -23.55 -25.06 -1.23
CA LEU A 223 -23.15 -24.86 0.16
C LEU A 223 -23.17 -26.18 0.96
N GLN A 224 -24.09 -27.09 0.66
CA GLN A 224 -24.12 -28.41 1.26
C GLN A 224 -22.89 -29.24 0.87
N ALA A 225 -22.44 -29.17 -0.39
CA ALA A 225 -21.23 -29.84 -0.85
C ALA A 225 -19.97 -29.21 -0.24
N LEU A 226 -19.87 -27.87 -0.26
CA LEU A 226 -18.76 -27.11 0.31
C LEU A 226 -18.56 -27.43 1.80
N LEU A 227 -19.61 -27.33 2.61
CA LEU A 227 -19.52 -27.51 4.06
C LEU A 227 -19.37 -28.97 4.50
N SER A 228 -19.80 -29.93 3.68
CA SER A 228 -19.60 -31.37 3.96
C SER A 228 -18.24 -31.89 3.51
N GLY A 229 -17.61 -31.25 2.53
CA GLY A 229 -16.27 -31.59 2.03
C GLY A 229 -15.11 -30.88 2.75
N SER A 230 -15.38 -29.84 3.53
CA SER A 230 -14.36 -29.00 4.18
C SER A 230 -13.87 -29.57 5.52
N ASP A 231 -12.54 -29.60 5.74
CA ASP A 231 -11.95 -29.88 7.06
C ASP A 231 -12.03 -28.63 7.95
N THR A 232 -13.01 -28.60 8.86
CA THR A 232 -13.26 -27.47 9.76
C THR A 232 -12.47 -27.52 11.06
N SER A 233 -11.50 -28.44 11.18
CA SER A 233 -10.68 -28.59 12.39
C SER A 233 -9.38 -27.76 12.41
N ASN A 234 -9.01 -27.10 11.31
CA ASN A 234 -7.70 -26.45 11.12
C ASN A 234 -7.72 -25.03 10.49
N CYS A 235 -8.74 -24.18 10.77
CA CYS A 235 -8.75 -22.79 10.29
C CYS A 235 -8.11 -21.79 11.28
N GLU A 236 -7.74 -20.59 10.80
CA GLU A 236 -7.03 -19.55 11.58
C GLU A 236 -7.97 -18.75 12.51
N VAL A 237 -8.40 -19.38 13.60
CA VAL A 237 -9.16 -18.72 14.68
C VAL A 237 -8.21 -17.92 15.57
N GLY A 238 -8.05 -16.62 15.27
CA GLY A 238 -7.02 -15.71 15.81
C GLY A 238 -6.58 -15.88 17.28
N ALA A 239 -5.29 -15.58 17.52
CA ALA A 239 -4.51 -15.88 18.74
C ALA A 239 -5.05 -15.36 20.10
N LYS A 240 -6.17 -14.62 20.12
CA LYS A 240 -6.81 -14.14 21.36
C LYS A 240 -7.99 -15.00 21.83
N PHE A 241 -8.36 -16.06 21.10
CA PHE A 241 -9.55 -16.86 21.43
C PHE A 241 -9.30 -18.05 22.38
N PHE A 242 -8.07 -18.54 22.54
CA PHE A 242 -7.78 -19.75 23.32
C PHE A 242 -6.85 -19.53 24.52
N LEU A 243 -7.43 -19.09 25.63
CA LEU A 243 -6.98 -19.57 26.94
C LEU A 243 -8.06 -20.53 27.46
N SER A 244 -7.72 -21.82 27.43
CA SER A 244 -8.45 -22.96 28.01
C SER A 244 -9.82 -23.32 27.41
N SER A 245 -9.83 -24.44 26.66
CA SER A 245 -10.75 -25.58 26.81
C SER A 245 -12.10 -25.41 27.56
N SER A 246 -12.95 -24.44 27.20
CA SER A 246 -14.35 -24.41 27.64
C SER A 246 -15.19 -23.33 26.96
N LEU A 247 -15.69 -23.54 25.74
CA LEU A 247 -16.85 -22.79 25.23
C LEU A 247 -17.71 -23.68 24.32
N TRP A 248 -18.52 -24.54 24.94
CA TRP A 248 -19.65 -25.17 24.28
C TRP A 248 -20.87 -24.26 24.47
N ALA A 249 -21.27 -23.54 23.42
CA ALA A 249 -22.57 -22.88 23.44
C ALA A 249 -23.63 -23.96 23.20
N SER A 250 -24.09 -24.62 24.27
CA SER A 250 -25.17 -25.62 24.21
C SER A 250 -24.98 -26.64 23.07
N SER A 251 -23.92 -27.45 23.14
CA SER A 251 -23.56 -28.52 22.17
C SER A 251 -23.10 -28.13 20.75
N LEU A 252 -22.97 -26.84 20.39
CA LEU A 252 -22.30 -26.42 19.14
C LEU A 252 -20.81 -26.11 19.35
N ASP A 253 -19.97 -26.62 18.44
CA ASP A 253 -18.56 -26.20 18.30
C ASP A 253 -18.48 -24.90 17.48
N MET A 254 -18.15 -23.81 18.15
CA MET A 254 -18.05 -22.49 17.52
C MET A 254 -16.86 -22.41 16.56
N THR A 255 -15.84 -23.25 16.73
CA THR A 255 -14.69 -23.33 15.82
C THR A 255 -15.15 -23.77 14.43
N SER A 256 -15.93 -24.86 14.38
CA SER A 256 -16.52 -25.37 13.14
C SER A 256 -17.42 -24.33 12.45
N VAL A 257 -18.22 -23.59 13.23
CA VAL A 257 -19.09 -22.51 12.71
C VAL A 257 -18.27 -21.37 12.09
N ILE A 258 -17.19 -20.94 12.76
CA ILE A 258 -16.30 -19.88 12.26
C ILE A 258 -15.60 -20.36 10.98
N CYS A 259 -14.96 -21.54 11.01
CA CYS A 259 -14.28 -22.10 9.83
C CYS A 259 -15.24 -22.28 8.65
N GLY A 260 -16.44 -22.80 8.88
CA GLY A 260 -17.45 -22.94 7.82
C GLY A 260 -17.88 -21.58 7.24
N ALA A 261 -17.96 -20.53 8.05
CA ALA A 261 -18.28 -19.19 7.57
C ALA A 261 -17.13 -18.59 6.73
N GLU A 262 -15.89 -18.84 7.12
CA GLU A 262 -14.69 -18.45 6.35
C GLU A 262 -14.65 -19.16 4.98
N HIS A 263 -14.97 -20.46 4.93
CA HIS A 263 -15.07 -21.20 3.67
C HIS A 263 -16.16 -20.65 2.75
N ILE A 264 -17.34 -20.31 3.28
CA ILE A 264 -18.42 -19.69 2.51
C ILE A 264 -17.96 -18.34 1.92
N LEU A 265 -17.26 -17.52 2.71
CA LEU A 265 -16.75 -16.23 2.25
C LEU A 265 -15.67 -16.38 1.18
N ALA A 266 -14.74 -17.33 1.35
CA ALA A 266 -13.66 -17.59 0.40
C ALA A 266 -14.17 -18.13 -0.94
N ASP A 267 -15.19 -19.00 -0.90
CA ASP A 267 -15.86 -19.54 -2.10
C ASP A 267 -16.69 -18.46 -2.83
N SER A 268 -17.34 -17.56 -2.07
CA SER A 268 -18.31 -16.61 -2.61
C SER A 268 -17.72 -15.25 -3.02
N ILE A 269 -16.51 -14.89 -2.59
CA ILE A 269 -15.91 -13.57 -2.87
C ILE A 269 -14.76 -13.73 -3.86
N GLY A 270 -14.86 -13.04 -5.01
CA GLY A 270 -13.79 -13.00 -6.02
C GLY A 270 -13.72 -11.66 -6.74
N ARG A 271 -12.87 -11.55 -7.78
CA ARG A 271 -12.64 -10.27 -8.50
C ARG A 271 -13.92 -9.67 -9.10
N ASP A 272 -14.86 -10.50 -9.56
CA ASP A 272 -16.13 -10.06 -10.17
C ASP A 272 -17.21 -9.61 -9.17
N GLY A 273 -16.91 -9.65 -7.87
CA GLY A 273 -17.80 -9.20 -6.80
C GLY A 273 -18.17 -10.31 -5.83
N TYR A 274 -19.41 -10.25 -5.35
CA TYR A 274 -19.98 -11.19 -4.40
C TYR A 274 -21.43 -11.48 -4.76
N PRO A 275 -21.97 -12.66 -4.42
CA PRO A 275 -23.35 -12.97 -4.72
C PRO A 275 -24.32 -12.26 -3.77
N ASN A 276 -25.41 -11.74 -4.34
CA ASN A 276 -26.46 -11.05 -3.57
C ASN A 276 -27.19 -11.94 -2.56
N TRP A 277 -27.08 -13.27 -2.67
CA TRP A 277 -27.69 -14.21 -1.72
C TRP A 277 -26.99 -14.22 -0.36
N LEU A 278 -25.73 -13.78 -0.29
CA LEU A 278 -24.93 -13.78 0.95
C LEU A 278 -25.04 -12.47 1.75
N LEU A 279 -25.50 -11.38 1.12
CA LEU A 279 -25.55 -10.06 1.76
C LEU A 279 -26.75 -9.94 2.71
N MET A 280 -26.53 -10.01 4.02
CA MET A 280 -27.60 -9.97 5.04
C MET A 280 -27.39 -8.87 6.11
N ASN A 281 -28.47 -8.35 6.68
CA ASN A 281 -28.40 -7.27 7.68
C ASN A 281 -28.33 -7.82 9.12
N GLN A 282 -27.34 -7.37 9.91
CA GLN A 282 -27.17 -7.73 11.33
C GLN A 282 -28.43 -7.50 12.19
N GLY A 283 -29.25 -6.48 11.89
CA GLY A 283 -30.48 -6.17 12.64
C GLY A 283 -31.57 -7.23 12.51
N ARG A 284 -31.42 -8.19 11.60
CA ARG A 284 -32.32 -9.35 11.44
C ARG A 284 -31.89 -10.55 12.29
N PHE A 285 -30.69 -10.52 12.88
CA PHE A 285 -30.12 -11.59 13.70
C PHE A 285 -29.57 -11.06 15.03
N PRO A 286 -30.44 -10.63 15.97
CA PRO A 286 -30.01 -10.09 17.26
C PRO A 286 -29.54 -11.23 18.19
N TRP A 287 -28.32 -11.72 17.95
CA TRP A 287 -27.68 -12.77 18.75
C TRP A 287 -27.48 -12.30 20.19
N THR A 288 -27.84 -13.15 21.15
CA THR A 288 -27.80 -12.80 22.59
C THR A 288 -26.74 -13.54 23.38
N LYS A 289 -26.30 -14.71 22.91
CA LYS A 289 -25.25 -15.48 23.58
C LYS A 289 -23.89 -14.85 23.28
N ALA A 290 -23.15 -14.54 24.34
CA ALA A 290 -21.86 -13.84 24.24
C ALA A 290 -20.87 -14.59 23.35
N GLU A 291 -20.90 -15.92 23.37
CA GLU A 291 -20.04 -16.80 22.57
C GLU A 291 -20.39 -16.73 21.07
N VAL A 292 -21.67 -16.64 20.75
CA VAL A 292 -22.16 -16.53 19.36
C VAL A 292 -21.86 -15.14 18.80
N VAL A 293 -22.02 -14.10 19.63
CA VAL A 293 -21.64 -12.72 19.29
C VAL A 293 -20.13 -12.61 19.07
N ALA A 294 -19.31 -13.27 19.90
CA ALA A 294 -17.86 -13.31 19.74
C ALA A 294 -17.44 -14.06 18.46
N GLY A 295 -18.11 -15.17 18.13
CA GLY A 295 -17.90 -15.90 16.88
C GLY A 295 -18.23 -15.04 15.66
N LEU A 296 -19.39 -14.38 15.64
CA LEU A 296 -19.78 -13.46 14.57
C LEU A 296 -18.77 -12.32 14.40
N ASN A 297 -18.35 -11.70 15.50
CA ASN A 297 -17.35 -10.63 15.46
C ASN A 297 -16.00 -11.13 14.93
N THR A 298 -15.64 -12.38 15.18
CA THR A 298 -14.42 -13.00 14.64
C THR A 298 -14.49 -13.13 13.13
N VAL A 299 -15.61 -13.63 12.59
CA VAL A 299 -15.84 -13.72 11.14
C VAL A 299 -15.92 -12.34 10.48
N VAL A 300 -16.52 -11.34 11.14
CA VAL A 300 -16.54 -9.95 10.66
C VAL A 300 -15.13 -9.37 10.60
N GLN A 301 -14.30 -9.57 11.62
CA GLN A 301 -12.90 -9.14 11.61
C GLN A 301 -12.11 -9.85 10.52
N TRP A 302 -12.29 -11.17 10.39
CA TRP A 302 -11.69 -11.94 9.31
C TRP A 302 -12.11 -11.42 7.93
N ALA A 303 -13.39 -11.14 7.69
CA ALA A 303 -13.88 -10.61 6.42
C ALA A 303 -13.32 -9.21 6.11
N LEU A 304 -13.23 -8.33 7.12
CA LEU A 304 -12.68 -6.99 6.96
C LEU A 304 -11.17 -6.98 6.66
N ILE A 305 -10.46 -8.01 7.12
CA ILE A 305 -9.00 -8.15 6.95
C ILE A 305 -8.66 -8.96 5.69
N GLN A 306 -9.31 -10.13 5.50
CA GLN A 306 -8.97 -11.14 4.50
C GLN A 306 -9.86 -11.04 3.25
N ALA A 307 -11.18 -10.96 3.39
CA ALA A 307 -12.07 -10.88 2.21
C ALA A 307 -11.96 -9.53 1.48
N ARG A 308 -11.57 -8.45 2.17
CA ARG A 308 -11.19 -7.17 1.54
C ARG A 308 -9.95 -7.30 0.64
N ARG A 309 -9.07 -8.25 0.91
CA ARG A 309 -7.89 -8.52 0.06
C ARG A 309 -8.26 -9.28 -1.21
N LEU A 310 -9.29 -10.14 -1.14
CA LEU A 310 -9.84 -10.86 -2.30
C LEU A 310 -10.56 -9.93 -3.28
N ASN A 311 -11.33 -8.96 -2.76
CA ASN A 311 -11.95 -7.93 -3.58
C ASN A 311 -11.98 -6.57 -2.84
N PRO A 312 -11.04 -5.66 -3.14
CA PRO A 312 -10.90 -4.38 -2.44
C PRO A 312 -12.04 -3.39 -2.75
N THR A 313 -12.86 -3.67 -3.77
CA THR A 313 -14.00 -2.86 -4.18
C THR A 313 -15.24 -3.06 -3.30
N ILE A 314 -15.27 -4.13 -2.48
CA ILE A 314 -16.38 -4.40 -1.56
C ILE A 314 -16.29 -3.48 -0.34
N SER A 315 -17.32 -2.66 -0.12
CA SER A 315 -17.36 -1.75 1.03
C SER A 315 -17.31 -2.50 2.37
N PRO A 316 -16.72 -1.90 3.43
CA PRO A 316 -16.74 -2.49 4.78
C PRO A 316 -18.14 -2.85 5.29
N SER A 317 -19.16 -2.07 4.93
CA SER A 317 -20.56 -2.36 5.27
C SER A 317 -21.11 -3.59 4.53
N HIS A 318 -20.71 -3.80 3.26
CA HIS A 318 -21.07 -5.01 2.53
C HIS A 318 -20.30 -6.22 3.05
N LEU A 319 -19.00 -6.10 3.35
CA LEU A 319 -18.22 -7.16 3.99
C LEU A 319 -18.82 -7.58 5.33
N HIS A 320 -19.30 -6.62 6.13
CA HIS A 320 -20.02 -6.91 7.36
C HIS A 320 -21.31 -7.70 7.08
N GLY A 321 -22.11 -7.28 6.09
CA GLY A 321 -23.34 -7.99 5.73
C GLY A 321 -23.10 -9.40 5.16
N LEU A 322 -22.01 -9.59 4.42
CA LEU A 322 -21.58 -10.88 3.90
C LEU A 322 -21.12 -11.80 5.04
N ALA A 323 -20.35 -11.27 5.99
CA ALA A 323 -19.92 -12.00 7.18
C ALA A 323 -21.11 -12.43 8.06
N VAL A 324 -22.13 -11.57 8.20
CA VAL A 324 -23.38 -11.89 8.90
C VAL A 324 -24.13 -13.03 8.19
N GLY A 325 -24.24 -12.97 6.86
CA GLY A 325 -24.87 -14.04 6.07
C GLY A 325 -24.12 -15.36 6.16
N ALA A 326 -22.79 -15.32 5.99
CA ALA A 326 -21.93 -16.51 6.07
C ALA A 326 -22.00 -17.16 7.46
N PHE A 327 -21.96 -16.35 8.52
CA PHE A 327 -22.08 -16.85 9.89
C PHE A 327 -23.46 -17.45 10.17
N ALA A 328 -24.55 -16.82 9.71
CA ALA A 328 -25.90 -17.35 9.89
C ALA A 328 -26.13 -18.68 9.16
N LEU A 329 -25.60 -18.82 7.94
CA LEU A 329 -25.69 -20.05 7.14
C LEU A 329 -24.81 -21.17 7.70
N SER A 330 -23.58 -20.87 8.12
CA SER A 330 -22.69 -21.84 8.78
C SER A 330 -23.28 -22.28 10.13
N TRP A 331 -23.82 -21.35 10.92
CA TRP A 331 -24.53 -21.67 12.15
C TRP A 331 -25.73 -22.59 11.89
N ALA A 332 -26.53 -22.31 10.87
CA ALA A 332 -27.67 -23.15 10.49
C ALA A 332 -27.23 -24.56 10.09
N TYR A 333 -26.14 -24.71 9.34
CA TYR A 333 -25.58 -26.01 8.96
C TYR A 333 -25.16 -26.83 10.18
N PHE A 334 -24.31 -26.27 11.04
CA PHE A 334 -23.78 -26.99 12.21
C PHE A 334 -24.83 -27.23 13.30
N ASN A 335 -25.85 -26.38 13.38
CA ASN A 335 -26.95 -26.57 14.32
C ASN A 335 -28.01 -27.56 13.81
N ASN A 336 -28.34 -27.53 12.52
CA ASN A 336 -29.42 -28.34 11.94
C ASN A 336 -28.90 -29.65 11.31
N GLY A 337 -27.59 -29.79 11.14
CA GLY A 337 -26.93 -30.96 10.55
C GLY A 337 -26.91 -30.99 9.02
N ALA A 338 -27.53 -30.01 8.37
CA ALA A 338 -27.57 -29.83 6.92
C ALA A 338 -27.95 -28.39 6.58
N ILE A 339 -27.62 -27.96 5.37
CA ILE A 339 -28.11 -26.73 4.76
C ILE A 339 -29.11 -27.10 3.67
N THR A 340 -30.27 -26.47 3.67
CA THR A 340 -31.35 -26.78 2.73
C THR A 340 -31.89 -25.51 2.09
N ILE A 341 -32.93 -25.64 1.26
CA ILE A 341 -33.66 -24.48 0.73
C ILE A 341 -34.26 -23.65 1.88
N ASN A 342 -34.70 -24.26 2.98
CA ASN A 342 -35.34 -23.58 4.09
C ASN A 342 -34.56 -23.81 5.39
N ASN A 343 -33.87 -22.78 5.87
CA ASN A 343 -33.05 -22.85 7.09
C ASN A 343 -33.71 -22.02 8.19
N VAL A 344 -33.82 -22.56 9.40
CA VAL A 344 -34.49 -21.88 10.53
C VAL A 344 -33.48 -21.64 11.66
N ILE A 345 -33.46 -20.40 12.16
CA ILE A 345 -32.74 -19.98 13.36
C ILE A 345 -33.78 -19.77 14.47
N PRO A 346 -33.76 -20.58 15.53
CA PRO A 346 -34.71 -20.46 16.63
C PRO A 346 -34.63 -19.09 17.32
N SER A 347 -35.79 -18.53 17.65
CA SER A 347 -35.95 -17.32 18.48
C SER A 347 -35.21 -17.40 19.83
N ALA A 348 -35.04 -18.61 20.37
CA ALA A 348 -34.27 -18.85 21.60
C ALA A 348 -32.75 -18.61 21.43
N SER A 349 -32.24 -18.65 20.20
CA SER A 349 -30.86 -18.27 19.86
C SER A 349 -30.72 -16.75 19.64
N LEU A 350 -31.83 -16.02 19.59
CA LEU A 350 -31.96 -14.59 19.34
C LEU A 350 -32.60 -13.90 20.56
N GLN A 351 -32.66 -12.57 20.57
CA GLN A 351 -33.26 -11.83 21.69
C GLN A 351 -34.78 -12.00 21.71
N GLY A 352 -35.33 -12.71 22.72
CA GLY A 352 -36.78 -12.72 23.00
C GLY A 352 -37.36 -14.04 23.53
N GLY A 353 -36.92 -15.20 23.05
CA GLY A 353 -37.48 -16.50 23.46
C GLY A 353 -39.02 -16.64 23.33
N PRO A 354 -39.61 -17.78 23.70
CA PRO A 354 -41.05 -18.05 23.52
C PRO A 354 -41.98 -17.24 24.45
N SER A 355 -41.43 -16.46 25.39
CA SER A 355 -42.16 -15.80 26.48
C SER A 355 -41.92 -14.29 26.55
N ALA A 356 -41.58 -13.63 25.45
CA ALA A 356 -41.62 -12.16 25.34
C ALA A 356 -43.07 -11.64 25.35
N THR A 357 -43.74 -11.70 26.51
CA THR A 357 -45.14 -11.25 26.72
C THR A 357 -45.28 -9.89 27.40
N VAL A 358 -44.17 -9.19 27.65
CA VAL A 358 -44.20 -7.77 28.03
C VAL A 358 -43.11 -7.09 27.25
N CYS A 359 -43.49 -6.31 26.25
CA CYS A 359 -42.60 -5.39 25.58
C CYS A 359 -42.15 -4.37 26.64
N GLN A 360 -41.02 -4.61 27.30
CA GLN A 360 -40.42 -3.57 28.14
C GLN A 360 -40.10 -2.42 27.21
N ALA A 361 -40.74 -1.28 27.49
CA ALA A 361 -40.71 -0.07 26.69
C ALA A 361 -39.32 0.21 26.13
N GLN A 362 -39.10 -0.20 24.90
CA GLN A 362 -38.05 0.35 24.07
C GLN A 362 -38.75 1.30 23.15
N THR A 363 -38.46 2.58 23.35
CA THR A 363 -38.75 3.64 22.42
C THR A 363 -37.98 3.31 21.16
N ALA A 364 -38.61 2.57 20.24
CA ALA A 364 -38.06 2.33 18.92
C ALA A 364 -38.41 3.56 18.09
N THR A 365 -37.38 4.36 17.89
CA THR A 365 -37.31 5.35 16.83
C THR A 365 -37.39 4.59 15.50
N GLN A 366 -38.60 4.33 15.02
CA GLN A 366 -38.86 3.69 13.74
C GLN A 366 -38.69 4.73 12.66
N CYS A 367 -37.55 4.67 12.03
CA CYS A 367 -37.23 5.55 10.96
C CYS A 367 -37.72 4.93 9.66
N GLY A 368 -38.83 5.46 9.15
CA GLY A 368 -39.32 5.15 7.81
C GLY A 368 -38.39 5.80 6.80
N VAL A 369 -37.99 5.03 5.80
CA VAL A 369 -37.23 5.52 4.67
C VAL A 369 -38.20 6.26 3.74
N GLU A 370 -38.31 7.58 3.92
CA GLU A 370 -38.84 8.46 2.88
C GLU A 370 -37.66 8.93 2.05
N CYS A 371 -37.58 8.40 0.83
CA CYS A 371 -36.58 8.84 -0.13
C CYS A 371 -37.10 10.13 -0.79
N GLY A 372 -36.69 11.25 -0.22
CA GLY A 372 -36.82 12.56 -0.83
C GLY A 372 -35.57 12.88 -1.63
N VAL A 373 -35.74 13.56 -2.76
CA VAL A 373 -34.63 14.17 -3.50
C VAL A 373 -34.05 15.31 -2.66
N GLN A 374 -32.73 15.32 -2.41
CA GLN A 374 -32.01 16.40 -1.74
C GLN A 374 -30.96 17.08 -2.65
N PRO A 375 -30.57 18.34 -2.38
CA PRO A 375 -30.25 19.34 -3.40
C PRO A 375 -28.85 19.30 -4.02
N TRP A 376 -28.11 18.21 -3.85
CA TRP A 376 -26.67 18.22 -4.07
C TRP A 376 -26.05 16.99 -4.76
N ALA A 377 -26.84 16.07 -5.33
CA ALA A 377 -26.50 15.09 -6.40
C ALA A 377 -27.52 13.93 -6.40
N PRO A 378 -27.75 13.15 -7.50
CA PRO A 378 -28.80 12.17 -7.62
C PRO A 378 -28.24 10.83 -7.14
N GLN A 379 -27.91 10.75 -5.86
CA GLN A 379 -27.96 9.47 -5.18
C GLN A 379 -29.11 9.57 -4.18
N PHE A 380 -29.91 8.51 -4.11
CA PHE A 380 -31.08 8.48 -3.26
C PHE A 380 -30.66 8.55 -1.79
N THR A 381 -30.82 9.69 -1.14
CA THR A 381 -30.82 9.74 0.33
C THR A 381 -32.22 9.44 0.82
N CYS A 382 -32.37 8.21 1.25
CA CYS A 382 -33.50 7.77 2.02
C CYS A 382 -33.39 8.36 3.42
N SER A 383 -34.09 9.48 3.65
CA SER A 383 -34.13 10.07 4.97
C SER A 383 -34.94 9.16 5.88
N THR A 384 -34.34 8.83 7.01
CA THR A 384 -34.96 7.99 8.02
C THR A 384 -35.83 8.91 8.88
N ALA A 385 -37.08 9.12 8.48
CA ALA A 385 -38.07 9.86 9.26
C ALA A 385 -38.49 9.01 10.45
N CYS A 386 -37.90 9.35 11.59
CA CYS A 386 -38.04 8.63 12.83
C CYS A 386 -39.39 8.90 13.50
N SER A 387 -40.39 8.09 13.16
CA SER A 387 -41.61 7.97 13.95
C SER A 387 -41.29 7.17 15.22
N THR A 388 -41.68 7.71 16.38
CA THR A 388 -41.60 6.91 17.61
C THR A 388 -42.77 5.93 17.59
N VAL A 389 -42.51 4.69 17.18
CA VAL A 389 -43.54 3.65 17.18
C VAL A 389 -43.39 2.86 18.45
N THR A 390 -44.33 3.07 19.37
CA THR A 390 -44.54 2.18 20.50
C THR A 390 -45.19 0.90 19.99
N SER A 391 -44.47 -0.21 20.11
CA SER A 391 -44.86 -1.52 19.59
C SER A 391 -45.94 -2.19 20.44
N CYS A 392 -47.19 -1.74 20.30
CA CYS A 392 -48.41 -2.51 20.53
C CYS A 392 -49.59 -1.79 19.84
N ASP A 393 -50.26 -2.49 18.94
CA ASP A 393 -51.39 -2.08 18.08
C ASP A 393 -52.11 -0.77 18.45
N ALA A 394 -51.93 0.27 17.61
CA ALA A 394 -52.94 1.30 17.38
C ALA A 394 -52.76 1.91 15.98
N GLN A 395 -53.87 1.96 15.24
CA GLN A 395 -54.00 2.47 13.87
C GLN A 395 -53.32 3.84 13.63
N PRO A 396 -52.70 4.07 12.44
CA PRO A 396 -52.19 5.39 12.08
C PRO A 396 -53.34 6.36 11.84
N ALA A 397 -53.46 7.37 12.70
CA ALA A 397 -54.29 8.54 12.44
C ALA A 397 -53.50 9.55 11.59
N LEU A 398 -53.63 9.46 10.27
CA LEU A 398 -53.19 10.49 9.32
C LEU A 398 -54.25 11.60 9.26
N THR A 399 -53.87 12.83 9.60
CA THR A 399 -54.69 14.02 9.36
C THR A 399 -54.33 14.59 7.99
N THR A 400 -55.24 14.46 7.03
CA THR A 400 -55.10 14.94 5.64
C THR A 400 -55.23 16.45 5.54
N THR A 401 -54.34 17.12 4.79
CA THR A 401 -54.69 18.35 4.07
C THR A 401 -54.47 18.10 2.58
N LEU A 402 -55.58 18.04 1.83
CA LEU A 402 -55.62 17.88 0.37
C LEU A 402 -55.19 19.19 -0.32
N THR A 403 -54.34 19.10 -1.34
CA THR A 403 -54.41 20.02 -2.48
C THR A 403 -54.19 19.24 -3.76
N THR A 404 -55.14 19.43 -4.66
CA THR A 404 -55.47 18.65 -5.85
C THR A 404 -54.38 18.66 -6.92
N THR A 405 -54.15 17.50 -7.54
CA THR A 405 -53.40 17.31 -8.78
C THR A 405 -54.03 18.12 -9.92
N MET A 406 -53.27 19.01 -10.55
CA MET A 406 -53.53 19.42 -11.93
C MET A 406 -52.44 18.83 -12.83
N THR A 407 -52.86 18.01 -13.78
CA THR A 407 -52.09 17.64 -14.97
C THR A 407 -51.81 18.91 -15.78
N ALA A 408 -50.53 19.23 -15.97
CA ALA A 408 -50.10 20.14 -17.02
C ALA A 408 -49.33 19.32 -18.07
N ILE A 409 -49.98 19.10 -19.22
CA ILE A 409 -49.29 18.84 -20.48
C ILE A 409 -48.58 20.16 -20.80
N GLY A 410 -47.28 20.23 -20.53
CA GLY A 410 -46.43 21.37 -20.88
C GLY A 410 -46.11 21.32 -22.36
N SER A 411 -46.44 22.41 -23.06
CA SER A 411 -46.26 22.61 -24.49
C SER A 411 -44.80 22.49 -24.95
N ASP A 412 -44.64 21.80 -26.08
CA ASP A 412 -43.47 21.79 -26.97
C ASP A 412 -42.91 23.21 -27.15
N PRO A 413 -41.62 23.49 -26.86
CA PRO A 413 -41.03 24.79 -27.10
C PRO A 413 -40.79 24.96 -28.60
N THR A 414 -41.84 25.33 -29.32
CA THR A 414 -41.71 26.01 -30.60
C THR A 414 -41.35 27.48 -30.33
N GLY A 415 -40.05 27.71 -30.14
CA GLY A 415 -39.43 29.05 -30.01
C GLY A 415 -38.30 29.22 -31.02
N SER A 416 -38.33 30.32 -31.76
CA SER A 416 -37.65 30.59 -33.02
C SER A 416 -36.14 30.34 -33.09
N SER A 417 -35.74 29.83 -34.26
CA SER A 417 -34.42 29.90 -34.92
C SER A 417 -33.38 30.86 -34.32
N SER A 418 -32.41 30.31 -33.61
CA SER A 418 -31.03 30.81 -33.67
C SER A 418 -30.19 29.78 -34.43
N THR A 419 -29.46 30.24 -35.45
CA THR A 419 -28.63 29.39 -36.30
C THR A 419 -27.39 28.95 -35.52
N GLY A 420 -27.48 27.81 -34.83
CA GLY A 420 -26.39 27.21 -34.04
C GLY A 420 -26.82 26.18 -32.99
N GLN A 421 -28.11 26.08 -32.69
CA GLN A 421 -28.66 25.22 -31.63
C GLN A 421 -29.09 23.84 -32.14
N GLY A 422 -28.18 22.87 -32.13
CA GLY A 422 -28.55 21.46 -32.30
C GLY A 422 -27.80 20.58 -31.32
N GLN A 423 -28.48 19.52 -30.86
CA GLN A 423 -27.91 18.50 -29.98
C GLN A 423 -26.66 17.89 -30.62
N GLN A 424 -25.65 17.64 -29.79
CA GLN A 424 -24.37 17.03 -30.16
C GLN A 424 -24.16 15.77 -29.32
N ILE A 425 -23.25 14.92 -29.76
CA ILE A 425 -22.74 13.79 -29.00
C ILE A 425 -21.31 14.12 -28.57
N ALA A 426 -21.03 13.92 -27.30
CA ALA A 426 -19.69 13.92 -26.73
C ALA A 426 -19.42 12.52 -26.17
N VAL A 427 -18.19 12.03 -26.30
CA VAL A 427 -17.84 10.66 -25.92
C VAL A 427 -16.76 10.69 -24.85
N ALA A 428 -17.06 10.13 -23.68
CA ALA A 428 -16.05 9.77 -22.68
C ALA A 428 -15.27 8.55 -23.21
N SER A 429 -14.27 8.79 -24.06
CA SER A 429 -13.56 7.78 -24.84
C SER A 429 -12.37 7.21 -24.07
N TYR A 430 -12.62 6.51 -22.96
CA TYR A 430 -11.57 5.88 -22.12
C TYR A 430 -11.07 4.56 -22.72
N ILE A 431 -11.18 4.44 -24.04
CA ILE A 431 -10.80 3.29 -24.82
C ILE A 431 -9.29 3.38 -25.04
N ASN A 432 -8.55 2.38 -24.55
CA ASN A 432 -7.11 2.32 -24.79
C ASN A 432 -6.85 2.26 -26.33
N PRO A 433 -6.09 3.21 -26.91
CA PRO A 433 -5.81 3.25 -28.34
C PRO A 433 -5.17 1.97 -28.92
N LEU A 434 -4.42 1.23 -28.10
CA LEU A 434 -3.83 -0.07 -28.49
C LEU A 434 -4.84 -1.20 -28.45
N ALA A 435 -5.79 -1.16 -27.52
CA ALA A 435 -6.79 -2.22 -27.35
C ALA A 435 -7.85 -2.18 -28.47
N ASP A 436 -8.28 -0.99 -28.87
CA ASP A 436 -9.27 -0.83 -29.96
C ASP A 436 -8.98 0.38 -30.85
N GLN A 437 -8.01 0.21 -31.74
CA GLN A 437 -7.68 1.21 -32.77
C GLN A 437 -8.87 1.48 -33.73
N ALA A 438 -9.73 0.49 -33.96
CA ALA A 438 -10.87 0.61 -34.86
C ALA A 438 -11.96 1.53 -34.28
N ALA A 439 -12.20 1.50 -32.96
CA ALA A 439 -13.08 2.45 -32.29
C ALA A 439 -12.59 3.89 -32.45
N TRP A 440 -11.29 4.14 -32.25
CA TRP A 440 -10.71 5.48 -32.45
C TRP A 440 -10.84 5.96 -33.89
N ASN A 441 -10.61 5.10 -34.88
CA ASN A 441 -10.83 5.44 -36.29
C ASN A 441 -12.29 5.83 -36.55
N ARG A 442 -13.27 5.08 -36.03
CA ARG A 442 -14.70 5.43 -36.12
C ARG A 442 -15.00 6.78 -35.46
N LEU A 443 -14.54 7.00 -34.23
CA LEU A 443 -14.75 8.25 -33.48
C LEU A 443 -14.24 9.48 -34.24
N ILE A 444 -13.07 9.36 -34.85
CA ILE A 444 -12.42 10.41 -35.64
C ILE A 444 -13.18 10.67 -36.93
N GLU A 445 -13.65 9.61 -37.61
CA GLU A 445 -14.38 9.71 -38.89
C GLU A 445 -15.81 10.26 -38.75
N TYR A 446 -16.47 10.08 -37.60
CA TYR A 446 -17.84 10.58 -37.42
C TYR A 446 -17.92 12.10 -37.64
N PRO A 447 -19.03 12.63 -38.18
CA PRO A 447 -19.12 14.05 -38.53
C PRO A 447 -18.90 14.99 -37.33
N VAL A 448 -17.92 15.88 -37.41
CA VAL A 448 -17.57 16.85 -36.35
C VAL A 448 -18.77 17.69 -35.87
N LYS A 449 -19.70 18.05 -36.77
CA LYS A 449 -20.92 18.80 -36.41
C LYS A 449 -21.87 18.01 -35.52
N LYS A 450 -21.77 16.68 -35.51
CA LYS A 450 -22.65 15.77 -34.75
C LYS A 450 -21.94 15.28 -33.51
N MET A 451 -20.67 14.89 -33.64
CA MET A 451 -19.82 14.40 -32.56
C MET A 451 -18.49 15.17 -32.54
N PRO A 452 -18.44 16.37 -31.92
CA PRO A 452 -17.24 17.20 -31.92
C PRO A 452 -16.29 16.90 -30.76
N ILE A 453 -16.78 16.32 -29.67
CA ILE A 453 -16.05 16.20 -28.40
C ILE A 453 -15.68 14.75 -28.12
N LEU A 454 -14.40 14.50 -27.84
CA LEU A 454 -13.86 13.24 -27.36
C LEU A 454 -13.09 13.49 -26.06
N VAL A 455 -13.08 12.55 -25.12
CA VAL A 455 -12.31 12.67 -23.87
C VAL A 455 -11.12 11.70 -23.88
N ALA A 456 -9.92 12.21 -23.71
CA ALA A 456 -8.71 11.44 -23.52
C ALA A 456 -8.43 11.22 -22.03
N ASN A 457 -8.18 9.98 -21.66
CA ASN A 457 -7.82 9.59 -20.31
C ASN A 457 -6.67 8.58 -20.38
N VAL A 458 -5.42 9.06 -20.24
CA VAL A 458 -4.23 8.22 -20.38
C VAL A 458 -4.12 7.29 -19.17
N MET A 459 -4.07 7.87 -17.97
CA MET A 459 -3.93 7.15 -16.69
C MET A 459 -4.65 7.89 -15.56
N ASN A 460 -5.98 8.04 -15.66
CA ASN A 460 -6.78 8.91 -14.78
C ASN A 460 -6.22 10.33 -14.69
N GLY A 461 -5.68 10.81 -15.82
CA GLY A 461 -4.83 12.00 -15.91
C GLY A 461 -3.86 11.93 -17.09
N PRO A 462 -2.88 12.86 -17.16
CA PRO A 462 -1.95 12.99 -18.28
C PRO A 462 -0.80 11.96 -18.31
N ASP A 463 -0.60 11.20 -17.24
CA ASP A 463 0.64 10.44 -16.95
C ASP A 463 1.88 11.37 -16.82
N SER A 464 3.04 10.79 -16.53
CA SER A 464 4.32 11.47 -16.33
C SER A 464 5.13 11.69 -17.60
N ALA A 465 4.74 11.03 -18.71
CA ALA A 465 5.41 11.11 -20.00
C ALA A 465 4.40 10.95 -21.15
N VAL A 466 4.80 11.37 -22.36
CA VAL A 466 3.97 11.23 -23.55
C VAL A 466 3.77 9.75 -23.90
N ASP A 467 2.53 9.27 -23.81
CA ASP A 467 2.13 8.02 -24.46
C ASP A 467 1.96 8.24 -25.97
N LYS A 468 2.70 7.47 -26.78
CA LYS A 468 2.76 7.63 -28.24
C LYS A 468 1.44 7.26 -28.94
N ASN A 469 0.67 6.33 -28.39
CA ASN A 469 -0.59 5.86 -28.99
C ASN A 469 -1.70 6.86 -28.73
N TRP A 470 -1.74 7.41 -27.51
CA TRP A 470 -2.59 8.54 -27.17
C TRP A 470 -2.24 9.78 -27.99
N ALA A 471 -0.95 10.10 -28.13
CA ALA A 471 -0.51 11.23 -28.94
C ALA A 471 -0.98 11.11 -30.41
N ASP A 472 -0.91 9.91 -31.01
CA ASP A 472 -1.41 9.64 -32.36
C ASP A 472 -2.92 9.90 -32.48
N VAL A 473 -3.75 9.29 -31.62
CA VAL A 473 -5.22 9.46 -31.72
C VAL A 473 -5.65 10.89 -31.42
N ILE A 474 -5.00 11.57 -30.46
CA ILE A 474 -5.25 12.97 -30.11
C ILE A 474 -4.93 13.86 -31.32
N GLN A 475 -3.75 13.67 -31.94
CA GLN A 475 -3.34 14.45 -33.10
C GLN A 475 -4.28 14.22 -34.30
N ARG A 476 -4.67 12.97 -34.58
CA ARG A 476 -5.60 12.66 -35.68
C ARG A 476 -6.99 13.21 -35.44
N ALA A 477 -7.51 13.10 -34.21
CA ALA A 477 -8.79 13.68 -33.83
C ALA A 477 -8.78 15.21 -33.98
N SER A 478 -7.74 15.86 -33.46
CA SER A 478 -7.53 17.31 -33.59
C SER A 478 -7.46 17.75 -35.06
N SER A 479 -6.70 17.01 -35.88
CA SER A 479 -6.58 17.25 -37.32
C SER A 479 -7.91 17.07 -38.08
N ALA A 480 -8.79 16.20 -37.58
CA ALA A 480 -10.17 16.04 -38.08
C ALA A 480 -11.13 17.13 -37.56
N GLY A 481 -10.63 18.10 -36.79
CA GLY A 481 -11.40 19.21 -36.22
C GLY A 481 -12.17 18.86 -34.96
N LYS A 482 -11.89 17.71 -34.34
CA LYS A 482 -12.48 17.33 -33.04
C LYS A 482 -11.81 18.14 -31.92
N THR A 483 -12.58 18.43 -30.87
CA THR A 483 -12.07 18.96 -29.62
C THR A 483 -11.83 17.79 -28.68
N VAL A 484 -10.56 17.46 -28.44
CA VAL A 484 -10.19 16.41 -27.47
C VAL A 484 -10.04 17.06 -26.09
N LEU A 485 -10.83 16.60 -25.13
CA LEU A 485 -10.76 17.05 -23.74
C LEU A 485 -9.90 16.11 -22.93
N SER A 486 -9.03 16.66 -22.12
CA SER A 486 -8.13 15.90 -21.27
C SER A 486 -8.74 15.70 -19.89
N TYR A 487 -8.80 14.45 -19.43
CA TYR A 487 -9.34 14.10 -18.11
C TYR A 487 -8.47 14.66 -16.98
N VAL A 488 -9.08 15.36 -16.02
CA VAL A 488 -8.43 15.84 -14.80
C VAL A 488 -9.31 15.50 -13.61
N ARG A 489 -8.74 14.79 -12.64
CA ARG A 489 -9.44 14.36 -11.42
C ARG A 489 -9.51 15.51 -10.40
N THR A 490 -10.71 15.87 -9.95
CA THR A 490 -10.87 16.95 -8.94
C THR A 490 -11.17 16.45 -7.52
N GLY A 491 -11.40 15.14 -7.33
CA GLY A 491 -11.52 14.51 -6.01
C GLY A 491 -12.64 15.07 -5.14
N TYR A 492 -13.67 15.67 -5.75
CA TYR A 492 -14.71 16.42 -5.04
C TYR A 492 -14.13 17.49 -4.10
N LEU A 493 -12.97 18.05 -4.46
CA LEU A 493 -12.20 19.02 -3.66
C LEU A 493 -11.87 18.52 -2.24
N GLY A 494 -11.89 17.20 -2.00
CA GLY A 494 -11.69 16.59 -0.68
C GLY A 494 -12.84 16.81 0.31
N VAL A 495 -13.95 17.43 -0.11
CA VAL A 495 -15.05 17.78 0.79
C VAL A 495 -16.11 16.69 0.92
N SER A 496 -16.13 15.73 -0.02
CA SER A 496 -17.00 14.57 0.03
C SER A 496 -16.82 13.73 1.30
N ASP A 497 -17.77 12.85 1.59
CA ASP A 497 -17.70 11.95 2.75
C ASP A 497 -16.53 10.97 2.66
N GLN A 498 -16.11 10.61 1.44
CA GLN A 498 -14.94 9.77 1.19
C GLN A 498 -13.63 10.46 1.55
N LYS A 499 -13.63 11.80 1.73
CA LYS A 499 -12.46 12.61 2.09
C LYS A 499 -11.26 12.29 1.21
N PHE A 500 -11.47 12.35 -0.10
CA PHE A 500 -10.37 12.15 -1.05
C PHE A 500 -9.23 13.10 -0.76
N GLN A 501 -8.03 12.57 -0.88
CA GLN A 501 -6.80 13.31 -0.69
C GLN A 501 -6.09 13.50 -2.03
N THR A 502 -5.34 14.59 -2.12
CA THR A 502 -4.36 14.84 -3.18
C THR A 502 -3.27 13.77 -3.18
N ARG A 503 -2.41 13.76 -4.21
CA ARG A 503 -1.20 12.93 -4.30
C ARG A 503 -0.25 13.13 -3.11
N LEU A 504 -0.36 14.27 -2.43
CA LEU A 504 0.41 14.61 -1.22
C LEU A 504 -0.31 14.25 0.09
N GLY A 505 -1.44 13.54 0.02
CA GLY A 505 -2.19 13.12 1.21
C GLY A 505 -3.00 14.25 1.88
N SER A 506 -3.18 15.40 1.21
CA SER A 506 -3.91 16.55 1.76
C SER A 506 -5.37 16.59 1.29
N GLY A 507 -6.28 16.97 2.18
CA GLY A 507 -7.68 17.28 1.87
C GLY A 507 -7.97 18.79 1.77
N ASP A 508 -6.95 19.65 1.88
CA ASP A 508 -7.12 21.10 1.87
C ASP A 508 -7.48 21.61 0.47
N LEU A 509 -8.40 22.58 0.36
CA LEU A 509 -8.87 23.11 -0.93
C LEU A 509 -7.74 23.75 -1.77
N ALA A 510 -6.75 24.36 -1.12
CA ALA A 510 -5.61 24.96 -1.80
C ALA A 510 -4.71 23.92 -2.47
N ASP A 511 -4.55 22.77 -1.81
CA ASP A 511 -3.71 21.69 -2.31
C ASP A 511 -4.42 20.98 -3.47
N TRP A 512 -5.75 20.81 -3.38
CA TRP A 512 -6.57 20.38 -4.51
C TRP A 512 -6.50 21.35 -5.70
N THR A 513 -6.56 22.66 -5.45
CA THR A 513 -6.46 23.67 -6.51
C THR A 513 -5.12 23.57 -7.24
N ALA A 514 -4.01 23.53 -6.50
CA ALA A 514 -2.69 23.37 -7.09
C ALA A 514 -2.54 22.08 -7.90
N GLN A 515 -3.02 20.95 -7.40
CA GLN A 515 -2.93 19.68 -8.13
C GLN A 515 -3.73 19.72 -9.43
N ILE A 516 -4.92 20.32 -9.41
CA ILE A 516 -5.78 20.43 -10.60
C ILE A 516 -5.10 21.33 -11.65
N GLU A 517 -4.53 22.47 -11.24
CA GLU A 517 -3.77 23.35 -12.15
C GLU A 517 -2.53 22.65 -12.72
N GLU A 518 -1.80 21.92 -11.89
CA GLU A 518 -0.64 21.11 -12.31
C GLU A 518 -1.04 20.07 -13.37
N ASP A 519 -2.13 19.32 -13.14
CA ASP A 519 -2.59 18.31 -14.10
C ASP A 519 -3.01 18.94 -15.44
N VAL A 520 -3.64 20.12 -15.41
CA VAL A 520 -3.96 20.90 -16.61
C VAL A 520 -2.68 21.27 -17.36
N ASP A 521 -1.69 21.82 -16.66
CA ASP A 521 -0.44 22.26 -17.27
C ASP A 521 0.36 21.08 -17.85
N ILE A 522 0.40 19.93 -17.15
CA ILE A 522 1.06 18.71 -17.63
C ILE A 522 0.40 18.21 -18.91
N TRP A 523 -0.94 18.21 -19.00
CA TRP A 523 -1.64 17.84 -20.23
C TRP A 523 -1.21 18.68 -21.43
N TYR A 524 -1.16 20.01 -21.27
CA TYR A 524 -0.72 20.91 -22.34
C TYR A 524 0.79 20.84 -22.60
N MET A 525 1.61 20.54 -21.59
CA MET A 525 3.04 20.30 -21.74
C MET A 525 3.32 19.04 -22.58
N LEU A 526 2.62 17.94 -22.30
CA LEU A 526 2.84 16.65 -22.95
C LEU A 526 2.21 16.57 -24.34
N TYR A 527 0.98 17.08 -24.52
CA TYR A 527 0.20 16.89 -25.74
C TYR A 527 0.02 18.16 -26.57
N GLY A 528 0.47 19.31 -26.06
CA GLY A 528 0.49 20.59 -26.77
C GLY A 528 -0.89 21.10 -27.14
N SER A 529 -0.98 21.87 -28.23
CA SER A 529 -2.25 22.41 -28.73
C SER A 529 -3.13 21.39 -29.47
N ASN A 530 -2.76 20.10 -29.46
CA ASN A 530 -3.59 19.07 -30.08
C ASN A 530 -4.81 18.74 -29.20
N ILE A 531 -4.69 18.93 -27.89
CA ILE A 531 -5.85 18.92 -26.99
C ILE A 531 -6.58 20.26 -27.06
N GLY A 532 -7.90 20.19 -26.98
CA GLY A 532 -8.80 21.34 -27.16
C GLY A 532 -9.47 21.82 -25.86
N GLY A 533 -9.15 21.19 -24.72
CA GLY A 533 -9.78 21.55 -23.45
C GLY A 533 -9.61 20.51 -22.35
N ILE A 534 -10.34 20.69 -21.25
CA ILE A 534 -10.22 19.88 -20.03
C ILE A 534 -11.60 19.33 -19.62
N PHE A 535 -11.62 18.06 -19.24
CA PHE A 535 -12.75 17.38 -18.61
C PHE A 535 -12.43 17.17 -17.13
N PHE A 536 -12.98 18.02 -16.26
CA PHE A 536 -12.83 17.93 -14.82
C PHE A 536 -13.81 16.91 -14.25
N ASP A 537 -13.30 15.80 -13.75
CA ASP A 537 -14.11 14.73 -13.18
C ASP A 537 -14.20 14.81 -11.65
N GLU A 538 -15.15 14.07 -11.08
CA GLU A 538 -15.44 14.04 -9.65
C GLU A 538 -15.75 15.44 -9.10
N GLY A 539 -16.56 16.21 -9.83
CA GLY A 539 -16.94 17.58 -9.49
C GLY A 539 -17.80 17.66 -8.23
N TRP A 540 -17.52 18.61 -7.34
CA TRP A 540 -18.42 18.90 -6.22
C TRP A 540 -19.61 19.76 -6.69
N PRO A 541 -20.86 19.32 -6.48
CA PRO A 541 -22.04 19.96 -7.09
C PRO A 541 -22.75 21.01 -6.24
N GLU A 542 -22.29 21.26 -5.00
CA GLU A 542 -22.86 22.29 -4.12
C GLU A 542 -22.07 23.59 -4.14
N CYS A 543 -22.76 24.70 -3.91
CA CYS A 543 -22.12 26.00 -3.86
C CYS A 543 -21.11 26.12 -2.71
N GLY A 544 -21.39 25.47 -1.57
CA GLY A 544 -20.70 25.70 -0.30
C GLY A 544 -21.00 27.07 0.30
N ASP A 545 -20.38 27.36 1.44
CA ASP A 545 -20.54 28.64 2.12
C ASP A 545 -20.12 29.79 1.20
N ASN A 546 -21.00 30.78 1.01
CA ASN A 546 -20.78 31.94 0.13
C ASN A 546 -20.26 31.58 -1.28
N ASN A 547 -20.74 30.46 -1.84
CA ASN A 547 -20.33 29.94 -3.15
C ASN A 547 -18.84 29.53 -3.24
N GLN A 548 -18.18 29.21 -2.13
CA GLN A 548 -16.74 28.91 -2.13
C GLN A 548 -16.31 27.86 -3.18
N TYR A 549 -17.09 26.79 -3.38
CA TYR A 549 -16.73 25.72 -4.30
C TYR A 549 -17.00 26.13 -5.75
N ALA A 550 -18.13 26.78 -6.02
CA ALA A 550 -18.43 27.32 -7.34
C ALA A 550 -17.40 28.39 -7.75
N ASN A 551 -16.99 29.26 -6.82
CA ASN A 551 -15.94 30.26 -7.05
C ASN A 551 -14.58 29.61 -7.34
N LEU A 552 -14.25 28.49 -6.68
CA LEU A 552 -13.03 27.73 -6.92
C LEU A 552 -13.04 27.12 -8.33
N TYR A 553 -14.13 26.45 -8.73
CA TYR A 553 -14.24 25.93 -10.10
C TYR A 553 -14.22 27.03 -11.16
N LYS A 554 -14.83 28.19 -10.89
CA LYS A 554 -14.73 29.37 -11.75
C LYS A 554 -13.28 29.83 -11.87
N TYR A 555 -12.55 29.88 -10.76
CA TYR A 555 -11.13 30.25 -10.73
C TYR A 555 -10.29 29.28 -11.56
N ILE A 556 -10.48 27.97 -11.40
CA ILE A 556 -9.81 26.93 -12.20
C ILE A 556 -10.13 27.08 -13.69
N ASN A 557 -11.39 27.31 -14.06
CA ASN A 557 -11.77 27.52 -15.45
C ASN A 557 -11.09 28.76 -16.06
N ASP A 558 -11.10 29.88 -15.32
CA ASP A 558 -10.45 31.10 -15.78
C ASP A 558 -8.92 30.92 -15.82
N TYR A 559 -8.32 30.13 -14.92
CA TYR A 559 -6.92 29.71 -14.99
C TYR A 559 -6.64 28.95 -16.29
N THR A 560 -7.35 27.84 -16.53
CA THR A 560 -7.20 27.00 -17.73
C THR A 560 -7.30 27.84 -19.00
N LYS A 561 -8.30 28.72 -19.10
CA LYS A 561 -8.52 29.54 -20.31
C LYS A 561 -7.55 30.71 -20.45
N ARG A 562 -7.01 31.27 -19.37
CA ARG A 562 -5.93 32.28 -19.44
C ARG A 562 -4.61 31.65 -19.88
N SER A 563 -4.28 30.48 -19.33
CA SER A 563 -3.07 29.72 -19.69
C SER A 563 -3.18 29.12 -21.09
N HIS A 564 -4.39 28.71 -21.50
CA HIS A 564 -4.69 28.05 -22.76
C HIS A 564 -5.94 28.65 -23.43
N PRO A 565 -5.78 29.78 -24.15
CA PRO A 565 -6.89 30.42 -24.85
C PRO A 565 -7.62 29.47 -25.80
N GLY A 566 -8.95 29.48 -25.76
CA GLY A 566 -9.79 28.57 -26.54
C GLY A 566 -10.01 27.17 -25.94
N ALA A 567 -9.43 26.85 -24.78
CA ALA A 567 -9.71 25.61 -24.06
C ALA A 567 -11.21 25.48 -23.72
N PHE A 568 -11.84 24.37 -24.10
CA PHE A 568 -13.22 24.04 -23.71
C PHE A 568 -13.25 23.28 -22.38
N THR A 569 -14.10 23.66 -21.43
CA THR A 569 -14.10 23.05 -20.09
C THR A 569 -15.42 22.37 -19.72
N VAL A 570 -15.30 21.16 -19.18
CA VAL A 570 -16.45 20.40 -18.65
C VAL A 570 -16.22 20.12 -17.18
N LEU A 571 -17.24 20.31 -16.33
CA LEU A 571 -17.25 19.77 -14.97
C LEU A 571 -18.24 18.62 -14.88
N ASN A 572 -17.75 17.47 -14.43
CA ASN A 572 -18.53 16.26 -14.24
C ASN A 572 -18.68 15.90 -12.75
N PRO A 573 -19.79 16.28 -12.11
CA PRO A 573 -20.16 15.75 -10.81
C PRO A 573 -21.00 14.45 -10.91
N GLY A 574 -21.32 13.97 -12.12
CA GLY A 574 -22.21 12.81 -12.38
C GLY A 574 -23.68 13.04 -12.01
N SER A 575 -24.08 14.30 -11.77
CA SER A 575 -25.20 14.63 -10.89
C SER A 575 -25.89 15.98 -11.16
N PRO A 576 -27.19 16.20 -10.80
CA PRO A 576 -27.73 17.54 -10.75
C PRO A 576 -26.88 18.46 -9.90
N ILE A 577 -26.70 19.66 -10.41
CA ILE A 577 -25.74 20.64 -9.90
C ILE A 577 -26.46 21.93 -9.57
N ALA A 578 -26.02 22.63 -8.52
CA ALA A 578 -26.63 23.88 -8.09
C ALA A 578 -26.47 25.01 -9.12
N SER A 579 -27.42 25.94 -9.18
CA SER A 579 -27.44 27.03 -10.18
C SER A 579 -26.25 27.99 -10.11
N CYS A 580 -25.56 28.06 -8.96
CA CYS A 580 -24.32 28.83 -8.81
C CYS A 580 -23.19 28.35 -9.74
N PHE A 581 -23.31 27.14 -10.32
CA PHE A 581 -22.35 26.58 -11.27
C PHE A 581 -22.61 26.97 -12.74
N GLU A 582 -23.72 27.63 -13.07
CA GLU A 582 -24.07 27.92 -14.47
C GLU A 582 -22.93 28.65 -15.22
N ASP A 583 -22.23 29.55 -14.53
CA ASP A 583 -21.17 30.39 -15.07
C ASP A 583 -19.76 29.93 -14.63
N THR A 584 -19.59 28.68 -14.16
CA THR A 584 -18.28 28.15 -13.72
C THR A 584 -17.50 27.45 -14.82
N MET A 585 -18.16 26.65 -15.67
CA MET A 585 -17.57 25.95 -16.82
C MET A 585 -18.37 26.17 -18.10
N ASP A 586 -17.81 25.82 -19.26
CA ASP A 586 -18.52 25.89 -20.54
C ASP A 586 -19.73 24.94 -20.55
N THR A 587 -19.54 23.70 -20.09
CA THR A 587 -20.57 22.66 -19.99
C THR A 587 -20.48 21.93 -18.64
N LEU A 588 -21.64 21.52 -18.12
CA LEU A 588 -21.81 20.79 -16.87
C LEU A 588 -22.41 19.42 -17.20
N LEU A 589 -21.76 18.34 -16.75
CA LEU A 589 -22.27 16.99 -16.96
C LEU A 589 -23.20 16.62 -15.81
N THR A 590 -24.50 16.81 -16.01
CA THR A 590 -25.50 16.79 -14.92
C THR A 590 -26.23 15.46 -14.75
N PHE A 591 -25.82 14.44 -15.51
CA PHE A 591 -26.37 13.10 -15.40
C PHE A 591 -25.40 12.07 -15.95
N GLU A 592 -25.09 11.05 -15.16
CA GLU A 592 -24.17 9.97 -15.56
C GLU A 592 -24.65 8.63 -14.98
N LEU A 593 -25.64 8.02 -15.62
CA LEU A 593 -26.19 6.72 -15.22
C LEU A 593 -26.74 5.96 -16.44
N SER A 594 -27.30 4.78 -16.21
CA SER A 594 -27.91 3.98 -17.27
C SER A 594 -29.10 4.65 -17.96
N TYR A 595 -29.36 4.26 -19.21
CA TYR A 595 -30.58 4.64 -19.92
C TYR A 595 -31.85 4.31 -19.11
N LYS A 596 -31.88 3.16 -18.43
CA LYS A 596 -32.99 2.76 -17.56
C LYS A 596 -33.19 3.70 -16.39
N ALA A 597 -32.10 4.19 -15.77
CA ALA A 597 -32.17 5.19 -14.72
C ALA A 597 -32.68 6.52 -15.27
N TYR A 598 -32.24 6.89 -16.48
CA TYR A 598 -32.68 8.13 -17.12
C TYR A 598 -34.19 8.14 -17.40
N THR A 599 -34.74 7.04 -17.90
CA THR A 599 -36.19 6.98 -18.21
C THR A 599 -37.08 6.89 -16.97
N ASN A 600 -36.59 6.26 -15.88
CA ASN A 600 -37.43 5.92 -14.74
C ASN A 600 -37.23 6.82 -13.52
N SER A 601 -36.08 7.49 -13.42
CA SER A 601 -35.63 8.12 -12.17
C SER A 601 -34.82 9.40 -12.38
N TYR A 602 -34.68 9.89 -13.61
CA TYR A 602 -34.01 11.15 -13.88
C TYR A 602 -34.67 12.31 -13.12
N THR A 603 -33.84 13.05 -12.39
CA THR A 603 -34.24 14.30 -11.76
C THR A 603 -33.49 15.43 -12.44
N PRO A 604 -34.19 16.39 -13.07
CA PRO A 604 -33.53 17.55 -13.67
C PRO A 604 -33.01 18.51 -12.59
N ASN A 605 -32.08 19.37 -12.99
CA ASN A 605 -31.72 20.54 -12.20
C ASN A 605 -32.98 21.34 -11.81
N ASN A 606 -32.98 21.95 -10.63
CA ASN A 606 -34.05 22.85 -10.19
C ASN A 606 -34.01 24.24 -10.88
N TRP A 607 -33.11 24.41 -11.86
CA TRP A 607 -32.92 25.60 -12.67
C TRP A 607 -32.81 25.22 -14.15
N THR A 608 -33.16 26.16 -15.03
CA THR A 608 -33.03 25.99 -16.48
C THR A 608 -31.85 26.82 -16.98
N PRO A 609 -30.92 26.23 -17.74
CA PRO A 609 -29.78 26.98 -18.25
C PRO A 609 -30.20 28.02 -19.30
N LYS A 610 -29.49 29.16 -19.31
CA LYS A 610 -29.63 30.21 -20.33
C LYS A 610 -29.38 29.69 -21.74
N ASP A 611 -28.47 28.72 -21.87
CA ASP A 611 -28.15 28.04 -23.12
C ASP A 611 -28.22 26.51 -22.91
N PRO A 612 -29.01 25.75 -23.70
CA PRO A 612 -29.13 24.32 -23.53
C PRO A 612 -27.83 23.54 -23.75
N ARG A 613 -26.83 24.12 -24.43
CA ARG A 613 -25.48 23.53 -24.58
C ARG A 613 -24.70 23.47 -23.27
N LYS A 614 -25.21 24.11 -22.21
CA LYS A 614 -24.64 24.07 -20.87
C LYS A 614 -24.71 22.68 -20.23
N LEU A 615 -25.62 21.81 -20.66
CA LEU A 615 -25.83 20.51 -20.02
C LEU A 615 -25.35 19.37 -20.91
N TRP A 616 -24.66 18.40 -20.30
CA TRP A 616 -24.29 17.13 -20.91
C TRP A 616 -24.82 15.98 -20.05
N HIS A 617 -25.51 15.03 -20.67
CA HIS A 617 -25.89 13.76 -20.04
C HIS A 617 -25.13 12.60 -20.69
N ILE A 618 -24.56 11.74 -19.86
CA ILE A 618 -24.00 10.45 -20.25
C ILE A 618 -25.01 9.35 -19.92
N LEU A 619 -25.27 8.50 -20.90
CA LEU A 619 -26.20 7.36 -20.80
C LEU A 619 -25.44 6.08 -21.11
N THR A 620 -25.39 5.18 -20.14
CA THR A 620 -24.73 3.87 -20.28
C THR A 620 -25.77 2.74 -20.32
N ASP A 621 -25.34 1.51 -20.62
CA ASP A 621 -26.18 0.32 -20.41
C ASP A 621 -26.03 -0.28 -18.99
N ASN A 622 -25.07 0.21 -18.19
CA ASN A 622 -24.68 -0.31 -16.87
C ASN A 622 -24.31 -1.80 -16.84
N THR A 623 -23.91 -2.38 -17.98
CA THR A 623 -23.59 -3.81 -18.07
C THR A 623 -22.10 -4.12 -17.93
N LEU A 624 -21.24 -3.10 -17.96
CA LEU A 624 -19.79 -3.25 -17.90
C LEU A 624 -19.20 -2.67 -16.60
N PRO A 625 -18.13 -3.28 -16.04
CA PRO A 625 -17.38 -2.73 -14.91
C PRO A 625 -16.83 -1.31 -15.17
N ASN A 626 -16.51 -1.00 -16.43
CA ASN A 626 -16.16 0.34 -16.90
C ASN A 626 -16.90 0.62 -18.21
N PRO A 627 -18.04 1.34 -18.21
CA PRO A 627 -18.85 1.53 -19.41
C PRO A 627 -18.22 2.43 -20.49
N TYR A 628 -17.00 2.93 -20.27
CA TYR A 628 -16.32 3.91 -21.12
C TYR A 628 -15.14 3.34 -21.91
N ASP A 629 -14.76 2.09 -21.64
CA ASP A 629 -13.64 1.40 -22.32
C ASP A 629 -14.04 0.71 -23.63
N THR A 630 -15.35 0.63 -23.90
CA THR A 630 -15.90 -0.07 -25.06
C THR A 630 -16.87 0.84 -25.82
N LEU A 631 -16.61 1.04 -27.12
CA LEU A 631 -17.53 1.79 -27.97
C LEU A 631 -18.70 0.92 -28.43
N PRO A 632 -19.96 1.38 -28.35
CA PRO A 632 -21.09 0.67 -28.95
C PRO A 632 -20.86 0.35 -30.43
N GLY A 633 -21.58 -0.67 -30.93
CA GLY A 633 -21.54 -1.05 -32.33
C GLY A 633 -21.83 0.13 -33.27
N ASP A 634 -21.16 0.19 -34.43
CA ASP A 634 -21.24 1.34 -35.36
C ASP A 634 -22.69 1.67 -35.77
N SER A 635 -23.50 0.65 -36.04
CA SER A 635 -24.92 0.82 -36.40
C SER A 635 -25.74 1.55 -35.34
N TYR A 636 -25.44 1.32 -34.05
CA TYR A 636 -26.08 2.03 -32.94
C TYR A 636 -25.66 3.50 -32.91
N ILE A 637 -24.36 3.78 -33.01
CA ILE A 637 -23.85 5.16 -32.99
C ILE A 637 -24.36 5.95 -34.20
N GLN A 638 -24.40 5.34 -35.38
CA GLN A 638 -24.94 5.96 -36.59
C GLN A 638 -26.44 6.28 -36.46
N SER A 639 -27.21 5.43 -35.77
CA SER A 639 -28.62 5.72 -35.44
C SER A 639 -28.74 6.98 -34.59
N MET A 640 -27.89 7.13 -33.56
CA MET A 640 -27.86 8.32 -32.70
C MET A 640 -27.41 9.57 -33.47
N ILE A 641 -26.40 9.46 -34.32
CA ILE A 641 -25.95 10.54 -35.21
C ILE A 641 -27.06 10.98 -36.17
N GLY A 642 -27.83 10.03 -36.70
CA GLY A 642 -28.97 10.28 -37.59
C GLY A 642 -30.14 10.99 -36.89
N ALA A 643 -30.31 10.77 -35.58
CA ALA A 643 -31.40 11.35 -34.79
C ALA A 643 -31.19 12.83 -34.42
N ILE A 644 -29.95 13.31 -34.34
CA ILE A 644 -29.63 14.68 -33.91
C ILE A 644 -29.38 15.60 -35.10
N LYS A 645 -29.63 16.91 -34.94
CA LYS A 645 -29.32 17.92 -35.98
C LYS A 645 -27.83 18.29 -36.04
N GLY A 646 -27.11 18.18 -34.92
CA GLY A 646 -25.73 18.65 -34.80
C GLY A 646 -25.65 20.17 -34.57
N GLY A 647 -24.51 20.64 -34.06
CA GLY A 647 -24.30 22.02 -33.63
C GLY A 647 -22.82 22.30 -33.32
N SER A 648 -22.58 23.35 -32.53
CA SER A 648 -21.24 23.71 -32.03
C SER A 648 -21.24 23.86 -30.50
N PRO A 649 -20.19 23.42 -29.79
CA PRO A 649 -20.09 23.58 -28.34
C PRO A 649 -20.17 25.06 -27.92
N LEU A 650 -20.62 25.32 -26.70
CA LEU A 650 -20.60 26.65 -26.10
C LEU A 650 -19.21 26.89 -25.50
N ASN A 651 -18.29 27.53 -26.22
CA ASN A 651 -16.96 27.84 -25.69
C ASN A 651 -16.86 29.35 -25.42
N THR A 652 -16.71 29.71 -24.15
CA THR A 652 -16.55 31.10 -23.71
C THR A 652 -15.10 31.43 -23.41
N GLU A 653 -14.64 32.65 -23.67
CA GLU A 653 -13.29 33.06 -23.27
C GLU A 653 -13.16 33.19 -21.74
N ALA A 654 -11.93 33.23 -21.23
CA ALA A 654 -11.68 33.47 -19.81
C ALA A 654 -12.36 34.75 -19.31
N SER A 655 -12.91 34.72 -18.10
CA SER A 655 -13.40 35.95 -17.46
C SER A 655 -12.23 36.90 -17.23
N SER A 656 -12.41 38.19 -17.52
CA SER A 656 -11.46 39.21 -17.11
C SER A 656 -11.42 39.32 -15.59
N TRP A 657 -10.25 39.63 -15.03
CA TRP A 657 -10.15 40.05 -13.62
C TRP A 657 -11.13 41.18 -13.32
N LEU A 658 -11.69 41.19 -12.11
CA LEU A 658 -12.54 42.29 -11.67
C LEU A 658 -11.77 43.61 -11.75
N SER A 659 -12.37 44.65 -12.31
CA SER A 659 -11.71 45.96 -12.36
C SER A 659 -11.55 46.56 -10.97
N GLY A 660 -10.40 47.17 -10.71
CA GLY A 660 -10.08 47.66 -9.37
C GLY A 660 -8.64 48.11 -9.19
N SER A 661 -8.28 48.39 -7.93
CA SER A 661 -6.90 48.74 -7.57
C SER A 661 -5.99 47.51 -7.49
N ALA A 662 -4.69 47.72 -7.64
CA ALA A 662 -3.69 46.70 -7.39
C ALA A 662 -3.80 46.13 -5.97
N ALA A 663 -3.37 44.88 -5.79
CA ALA A 663 -3.36 44.24 -4.49
C ALA A 663 -2.27 44.85 -3.59
N GLY A 664 -2.52 44.81 -2.27
CA GLY A 664 -1.55 45.16 -1.25
C GLY A 664 -0.40 44.15 -1.19
N ALA A 665 0.63 44.47 -0.39
CA ALA A 665 1.74 43.56 -0.15
C ALA A 665 1.29 42.33 0.64
N VAL A 666 1.75 41.15 0.23
CA VAL A 666 1.61 39.93 1.04
C VAL A 666 2.61 40.00 2.19
N SER A 667 2.23 39.52 3.38
CA SER A 667 3.12 39.54 4.56
C SER A 667 3.07 38.22 5.32
N GLY A 668 4.08 37.96 6.14
CA GLY A 668 4.10 36.80 7.03
C GLY A 668 4.20 35.46 6.30
N LEU A 669 4.88 35.41 5.14
CA LEU A 669 5.17 34.14 4.49
C LEU A 669 6.08 33.32 5.41
N SER A 670 5.69 32.07 5.68
CA SER A 670 6.49 31.09 6.43
C SER A 670 6.27 29.68 5.90
N ILE A 671 7.31 28.87 5.92
CA ILE A 671 7.23 27.42 5.72
C ILE A 671 6.85 26.77 7.06
N LEU A 672 5.75 26.03 7.05
CA LEU A 672 5.23 25.33 8.23
C LEU A 672 5.90 23.98 8.42
N THR A 673 6.03 23.21 7.34
CA THR A 673 6.64 21.87 7.32
C THR A 673 7.22 21.59 5.95
N SER A 674 8.23 20.72 5.87
CA SER A 674 8.72 20.14 4.63
C SER A 674 8.99 18.64 4.80
N ASP A 675 8.91 17.90 3.71
CA ASP A 675 9.34 16.51 3.63
C ASP A 675 10.43 16.35 2.55
N TYR A 676 10.57 15.14 1.99
CA TYR A 676 11.62 14.83 1.00
C TYR A 676 11.27 15.26 -0.44
N THR A 677 10.04 15.71 -0.73
CA THR A 677 9.60 16.24 -2.04
C THR A 677 8.55 17.37 -1.95
N SER A 678 8.21 17.85 -0.75
CA SER A 678 7.14 18.84 -0.57
C SER A 678 7.41 19.84 0.55
N ALA A 679 6.74 21.00 0.49
CA ALA A 679 6.75 22.01 1.54
C ALA A 679 5.36 22.65 1.70
N LYS A 680 4.90 22.80 2.95
CA LYS A 680 3.66 23.52 3.30
C LYS A 680 3.97 24.96 3.68
N LEU A 681 3.40 25.90 2.95
CA LEU A 681 3.57 27.35 3.11
C LEU A 681 2.31 27.98 3.71
N SER A 682 2.48 29.11 4.39
CA SER A 682 1.41 29.95 4.93
C SER A 682 1.76 31.43 4.85
N TRP A 683 0.79 32.30 4.59
CA TRP A 683 0.95 33.77 4.56
C TRP A 683 -0.29 34.50 5.08
N ASN A 684 -0.19 35.81 5.32
CA ASN A 684 -1.33 36.65 5.68
C ASN A 684 -2.09 37.14 4.45
N ALA A 685 -3.42 37.24 4.56
CA ALA A 685 -4.26 37.79 3.49
C ALA A 685 -3.88 39.25 3.14
N ALA A 686 -3.81 39.56 1.85
CA ALA A 686 -3.49 40.89 1.34
C ALA A 686 -4.76 41.70 1.01
N LEU A 687 -4.67 43.03 1.15
CA LEU A 687 -5.76 43.94 0.76
C LEU A 687 -6.01 43.88 -0.75
N ASN A 688 -7.28 43.92 -1.16
CA ASN A 688 -7.72 43.86 -2.57
C ASN A 688 -7.24 42.61 -3.36
N ALA A 689 -6.83 41.54 -2.68
CA ALA A 689 -6.43 40.31 -3.36
C ALA A 689 -7.64 39.62 -4.01
N LEU A 690 -7.49 39.25 -5.29
CA LEU A 690 -8.39 38.40 -6.07
C LEU A 690 -7.83 36.97 -6.20
N GLY A 691 -6.52 36.81 -6.03
CA GLY A 691 -5.79 35.54 -5.97
C GLY A 691 -4.37 35.75 -5.50
N TYR A 692 -3.62 34.66 -5.36
CA TYR A 692 -2.20 34.67 -5.04
C TYR A 692 -1.42 33.83 -6.05
N TYR A 693 -0.25 34.33 -6.44
CA TYR A 693 0.77 33.55 -7.13
C TYR A 693 1.86 33.18 -6.15
N VAL A 694 2.17 31.89 -6.10
CA VAL A 694 3.27 31.33 -5.32
C VAL A 694 4.43 31.09 -6.26
N TYR A 695 5.59 31.59 -5.89
CA TYR A 695 6.80 31.54 -6.71
C TYR A 695 7.85 30.67 -6.05
N SER A 696 8.58 29.90 -6.86
CA SER A 696 9.89 29.37 -6.52
C SER A 696 10.93 30.06 -7.40
N GLY A 697 11.88 30.77 -6.78
CA GLY A 697 12.74 31.69 -7.52
C GLY A 697 11.90 32.79 -8.19
N ASN A 698 11.90 32.86 -9.53
CA ASN A 698 11.11 33.82 -10.33
C ASN A 698 9.94 33.18 -11.08
N SER A 699 9.75 31.86 -10.95
CA SER A 699 8.71 31.12 -11.67
C SER A 699 7.48 30.98 -10.79
N VAL A 700 6.30 31.25 -11.34
CA VAL A 700 5.03 30.88 -10.69
C VAL A 700 4.94 29.36 -10.72
N ILE A 701 4.74 28.76 -9.56
CA ILE A 701 4.64 27.30 -9.38
C ILE A 701 3.26 26.86 -8.89
N ALA A 702 2.44 27.81 -8.42
CA ALA A 702 1.05 27.57 -8.08
C ALA A 702 0.28 28.89 -8.10
N SER A 703 -1.02 28.82 -8.35
CA SER A 703 -1.94 29.93 -8.16
C SER A 703 -3.13 29.49 -7.33
N VAL A 704 -3.63 30.37 -6.46
CA VAL A 704 -4.78 30.04 -5.60
C VAL A 704 -5.74 31.23 -5.46
N PRO A 705 -7.05 30.99 -5.27
CA PRO A 705 -8.03 32.02 -4.93
C PRO A 705 -7.64 32.85 -3.71
N SER A 706 -8.16 34.08 -3.62
CA SER A 706 -7.90 35.00 -2.50
C SER A 706 -8.36 34.49 -1.13
N SER A 707 -9.26 33.51 -1.09
CA SER A 707 -9.70 32.83 0.14
C SER A 707 -8.65 31.89 0.73
N MET A 708 -7.59 31.57 -0.02
CA MET A 708 -6.57 30.60 0.37
C MET A 708 -5.26 31.31 0.73
N THR A 709 -4.74 30.97 1.90
CA THR A 709 -3.52 31.59 2.47
C THR A 709 -2.51 30.55 2.95
N THR A 710 -2.74 29.28 2.62
CA THR A 710 -1.88 28.14 2.92
C THR A 710 -1.87 27.22 1.72
N ILE A 711 -0.74 26.56 1.42
CA ILE A 711 -0.63 25.61 0.31
C ILE A 711 0.52 24.63 0.54
N THR A 712 0.38 23.41 0.07
CA THR A 712 1.44 22.41 0.01
C THR A 712 1.96 22.33 -1.43
N ILE A 713 3.23 22.69 -1.63
CA ILE A 713 3.92 22.56 -2.91
C ILE A 713 4.61 21.19 -2.95
N GLY A 714 4.21 20.35 -3.90
CA GLY A 714 4.86 19.06 -4.18
C GLY A 714 5.87 19.12 -5.31
N GLY A 715 6.44 17.97 -5.68
CA GLY A 715 7.36 17.86 -6.82
C GLY A 715 8.69 18.57 -6.63
N LEU A 716 9.03 18.96 -5.39
CA LEU A 716 10.29 19.62 -5.08
C LEU A 716 11.46 18.63 -5.19
N GLN A 717 12.55 19.08 -5.80
CA GLN A 717 13.75 18.25 -5.97
C GLN A 717 14.33 17.84 -4.60
N PRO A 718 14.48 16.53 -4.31
CA PRO A 718 15.17 16.05 -3.11
C PRO A 718 16.64 16.50 -3.08
N GLY A 719 17.14 16.79 -1.88
CA GLY A 719 18.50 17.27 -1.64
C GLY A 719 18.75 18.73 -2.02
N ALA A 720 17.70 19.50 -2.33
CA ALA A 720 17.80 20.90 -2.78
C ALA A 720 17.07 21.87 -1.84
N SER A 721 17.56 23.10 -1.80
CA SER A 721 16.89 24.22 -1.13
C SER A 721 16.00 24.97 -2.12
N HIS A 722 14.73 25.19 -1.77
CA HIS A 722 13.76 25.94 -2.58
C HIS A 722 13.39 27.23 -1.87
N THR A 723 13.53 28.36 -2.55
CA THR A 723 13.21 29.69 -1.99
C THR A 723 11.90 30.18 -2.57
N PHE A 724 10.93 30.44 -1.69
CA PHE A 724 9.58 30.83 -2.05
C PHE A 724 9.29 32.30 -1.76
N HIS A 725 8.44 32.91 -2.58
CA HIS A 725 7.77 34.17 -2.28
C HIS A 725 6.35 34.17 -2.84
N VAL A 726 5.47 35.01 -2.31
CA VAL A 726 4.06 35.08 -2.72
C VAL A 726 3.71 36.51 -3.10
N SER A 727 2.98 36.68 -4.20
CA SER A 727 2.45 37.98 -4.63
C SER A 727 0.94 37.88 -4.83
N ALA A 728 0.21 38.90 -4.40
CA ALA A 728 -1.24 38.96 -4.60
C ALA A 728 -1.59 39.55 -5.97
N VAL A 729 -2.66 39.06 -6.58
CA VAL A 729 -3.24 39.60 -7.81
C VAL A 729 -4.41 40.50 -7.45
N GLY A 730 -4.41 41.75 -7.89
CA GLY A 730 -5.47 42.73 -7.64
C GLY A 730 -6.37 42.98 -8.85
N GLY A 731 -7.08 44.10 -8.82
CA GLY A 731 -7.98 44.49 -9.90
C GLY A 731 -7.27 44.59 -11.25
N ASP A 732 -8.00 44.25 -12.32
CA ASP A 732 -7.49 44.17 -13.69
C ASP A 732 -6.26 43.24 -13.87
N GLY A 733 -5.96 42.39 -12.87
CA GLY A 733 -4.81 41.49 -12.87
C GLY A 733 -3.50 42.12 -12.41
N TYR A 734 -3.53 43.34 -11.84
CA TYR A 734 -2.32 44.01 -11.37
C TYR A 734 -1.70 43.31 -10.16
N ILE A 735 -0.43 42.91 -10.30
CA ILE A 735 0.33 42.23 -9.25
C ILE A 735 0.77 43.23 -8.17
N GLY A 736 0.48 42.91 -6.91
CA GLY A 736 0.94 43.63 -5.74
C GLY A 736 2.42 43.38 -5.41
N SER A 737 2.94 44.02 -4.38
CA SER A 737 4.30 43.75 -3.90
C SER A 737 4.42 42.33 -3.31
N SER A 738 5.53 41.66 -3.61
CA SER A 738 5.84 40.34 -3.08
C SER A 738 6.06 40.33 -1.57
N SER A 739 5.82 39.17 -0.95
CA SER A 739 6.14 38.89 0.45
C SER A 739 7.65 38.90 0.73
N ASN A 740 8.02 38.70 2.00
CA ASN A 740 9.35 38.17 2.33
C ASN A 740 9.58 36.83 1.61
N THR A 741 10.84 36.46 1.42
CA THR A 741 11.22 35.11 0.98
C THR A 741 11.34 34.18 2.19
N ASP A 742 11.08 32.89 1.99
CA ASP A 742 11.41 31.82 2.94
C ASP A 742 11.95 30.59 2.20
N THR A 743 12.77 29.76 2.85
CA THR A 743 13.52 28.67 2.20
C THR A 743 13.23 27.31 2.84
N ALA A 744 12.83 26.33 2.02
CA ALA A 744 12.65 24.94 2.44
C ALA A 744 13.86 24.11 1.99
N ASP A 745 14.53 23.47 2.95
CA ASP A 745 15.57 22.48 2.66
C ASP A 745 14.93 21.10 2.56
N ILE A 746 14.89 20.56 1.34
CA ILE A 746 14.29 19.26 1.06
C ILE A 746 15.38 18.21 1.24
N LEU A 747 15.52 17.61 2.43
CA LEU A 747 16.59 16.65 2.69
C LEU A 747 16.18 15.23 2.26
N VAL A 748 17.16 14.46 1.77
CA VAL A 748 16.97 13.04 1.39
C VAL A 748 17.05 12.16 2.65
N PRO A 749 15.97 11.46 3.05
CA PRO A 749 16.00 10.57 4.19
C PRO A 749 16.80 9.29 3.88
N TYR A 750 17.34 8.63 4.90
CA TYR A 750 17.85 7.26 4.75
C TYR A 750 16.68 6.29 4.65
N ALA A 751 16.77 5.28 3.78
CA ALA A 751 15.68 4.30 3.61
C ALA A 751 15.53 3.39 4.84
N PHE A 752 16.58 3.24 5.63
CA PHE A 752 16.52 2.54 6.92
C PHE A 752 17.59 3.07 7.87
N ILE A 753 17.24 3.02 9.16
CA ILE A 753 18.09 3.39 10.28
C ILE A 753 17.99 2.27 11.31
N ARG A 754 19.13 1.69 11.66
CA ARG A 754 19.27 0.67 12.70
C ARG A 754 20.07 1.25 13.86
N LEU A 755 19.65 0.90 15.07
CA LEU A 755 20.41 1.19 16.28
C LEU A 755 21.01 -0.12 16.78
N TYR A 756 22.33 -0.19 16.88
CA TYR A 756 23.02 -1.29 17.53
C TYR A 756 23.50 -0.86 18.92
N ILE A 757 23.41 -1.74 19.91
CA ILE A 757 24.07 -1.56 21.21
C ILE A 757 25.31 -2.45 21.25
N TRP A 758 26.47 -1.82 21.44
CA TRP A 758 27.78 -2.49 21.39
C TRP A 758 28.43 -2.54 22.77
N ASN A 759 29.29 -3.54 23.00
CA ASN A 759 29.90 -3.75 24.31
C ASN A 759 31.44 -3.84 24.30
N SER A 760 32.07 -4.14 23.16
CA SER A 760 33.53 -4.25 23.04
C SER A 760 34.06 -3.83 21.67
N VAL A 761 35.32 -3.40 21.64
CA VAL A 761 36.11 -3.29 20.40
C VAL A 761 36.67 -4.68 20.07
N GLY A 762 36.29 -5.23 18.92
CA GLY A 762 36.46 -6.65 18.59
C GLY A 762 35.41 -7.54 19.26
N CYS A 763 35.18 -8.73 18.68
CA CYS A 763 34.24 -9.75 19.17
C CYS A 763 34.98 -10.98 19.69
N GLU A 764 34.56 -11.49 20.85
CA GLU A 764 35.02 -12.77 21.41
C GLU A 764 34.05 -13.90 21.01
N PHE A 765 34.15 -14.35 19.76
CA PHE A 765 33.16 -15.24 19.15
C PHE A 765 32.93 -16.58 19.87
N ASP A 766 33.90 -17.06 20.65
CA ASP A 766 33.81 -18.34 21.36
C ASP A 766 33.00 -18.24 22.67
N THR A 767 33.02 -17.08 23.33
CA THR A 767 32.49 -16.93 24.70
C THR A 767 31.44 -15.83 24.85
N ASP A 768 31.46 -14.82 23.98
CA ASP A 768 30.50 -13.72 23.92
C ASP A 768 30.26 -13.34 22.44
N PRO A 769 29.53 -14.20 21.68
CA PRO A 769 29.33 -13.98 20.26
C PRO A 769 28.40 -12.79 20.04
N GLY A 770 28.81 -11.89 19.14
CA GLY A 770 28.03 -10.73 18.72
C GLY A 770 28.16 -10.45 17.23
N TRP A 771 27.35 -9.51 16.75
CA TRP A 771 27.40 -9.04 15.37
C TRP A 771 28.43 -7.91 15.22
N SER A 772 29.32 -8.03 14.25
CA SER A 772 30.38 -7.04 14.01
C SER A 772 29.88 -5.85 13.20
N VAL A 773 30.17 -4.63 13.67
CA VAL A 773 29.91 -3.39 12.91
C VAL A 773 31.22 -2.64 12.73
N ASN A 774 31.65 -2.50 11.46
CA ASN A 774 32.95 -1.93 11.12
C ASN A 774 32.97 -0.41 11.30
N PHE A 775 34.03 0.10 11.94
CA PHE A 775 34.38 1.52 11.98
C PHE A 775 35.62 1.84 11.14
N LYS A 776 36.47 0.85 10.86
CA LYS A 776 37.52 0.87 9.82
C LYS A 776 37.54 -0.47 9.10
N ILE A 777 38.26 -0.55 7.99
CA ILE A 777 38.49 -1.84 7.31
C ILE A 777 39.18 -2.78 8.32
N ASP A 778 38.61 -3.97 8.50
CA ASP A 778 39.06 -5.00 9.45
C ASP A 778 39.02 -4.63 10.95
N GLU A 779 38.42 -3.49 11.33
CA GLU A 779 38.19 -3.11 12.73
C GLU A 779 36.71 -2.84 13.00
N TYR A 780 36.18 -3.52 14.01
CA TYR A 780 34.75 -3.57 14.30
C TYR A 780 34.46 -3.53 15.80
N VAL A 781 33.28 -3.03 16.16
CA VAL A 781 32.70 -3.22 17.49
C VAL A 781 31.82 -4.47 17.52
N CYS A 782 31.69 -5.09 18.68
CA CYS A 782 30.79 -6.20 18.90
C CYS A 782 29.43 -5.74 19.41
N THR A 783 28.37 -6.09 18.69
CA THR A 783 27.00 -5.69 18.99
C THR A 783 26.15 -6.88 19.43
N HIS A 784 25.34 -6.68 20.46
CA HIS A 784 24.50 -7.73 21.05
C HIS A 784 23.01 -7.45 20.95
N TYR A 785 22.66 -6.19 20.70
CA TYR A 785 21.28 -5.78 20.48
C TYR A 785 21.18 -4.92 19.23
N MET A 786 20.07 -5.07 18.54
CA MET A 786 19.72 -4.29 17.37
C MET A 786 18.28 -3.83 17.52
N VAL A 787 18.00 -2.59 17.14
CA VAL A 787 16.64 -2.10 16.90
C VAL A 787 16.46 -1.94 15.40
N GLU A 788 15.42 -2.56 14.88
CA GLU A 788 14.95 -2.37 13.52
C GLU A 788 13.43 -2.11 13.56
N GLY A 789 13.02 -0.98 12.97
CA GLY A 789 11.65 -0.47 13.10
C GLY A 789 11.27 -0.22 14.57
N THR A 790 10.21 -0.89 15.01
CA THR A 790 9.72 -0.82 16.40
C THR A 790 10.04 -2.08 17.21
N THR A 791 11.01 -2.88 16.78
CA THR A 791 11.35 -4.16 17.42
C THR A 791 12.79 -4.16 17.91
N LEU A 792 12.98 -4.60 19.15
CA LEU A 792 14.29 -4.89 19.73
C LEU A 792 14.63 -6.36 19.53
N TYR A 793 15.86 -6.60 19.11
CA TYR A 793 16.44 -7.91 18.89
C TYR A 793 17.69 -8.10 19.76
N ARG A 794 17.97 -9.36 20.12
CA ARG A 794 19.21 -9.79 20.75
C ARG A 794 19.93 -10.76 19.82
N TYR A 795 21.22 -10.60 19.66
CA TYR A 795 22.02 -11.48 18.82
C TYR A 795 21.98 -12.92 19.36
N SER A 796 21.80 -13.88 18.46
CA SER A 796 21.66 -15.31 18.80
C SER A 796 22.54 -16.23 17.96
N GLY A 797 23.38 -15.65 17.09
CA GLY A 797 24.32 -16.40 16.26
C GLY A 797 25.51 -16.93 17.05
N THR A 798 26.03 -18.07 16.61
CA THR A 798 27.35 -18.60 17.03
C THR A 798 28.23 -18.72 15.79
N LEU A 799 29.51 -18.40 15.91
CA LEU A 799 30.43 -18.49 14.78
C LEU A 799 30.71 -19.97 14.46
N PRO A 800 30.45 -20.44 13.23
CA PRO A 800 30.78 -21.80 12.84
C PRO A 800 32.29 -22.06 12.87
N GLU A 801 32.71 -23.27 13.24
CA GLU A 801 34.11 -23.67 13.23
C GLU A 801 34.74 -23.44 11.84
N GLY A 802 35.81 -22.63 11.79
CA GLY A 802 36.50 -22.26 10.54
C GLY A 802 35.90 -21.06 9.78
N SER A 803 34.82 -20.45 10.25
CA SER A 803 34.28 -19.18 9.71
C SER A 803 34.96 -17.98 10.34
N THR A 804 35.10 -16.89 9.58
CA THR A 804 35.48 -15.55 10.10
C THR A 804 34.32 -14.56 10.07
N ALA A 805 33.14 -14.98 9.56
CA ALA A 805 31.96 -14.14 9.44
C ALA A 805 30.88 -14.58 10.45
N PRO A 806 30.50 -13.74 11.42
CA PRO A 806 29.37 -14.04 12.30
C PRO A 806 28.09 -14.19 11.47
N PRO A 807 27.24 -15.20 11.73
CA PRO A 807 25.99 -15.34 11.01
C PRO A 807 25.02 -14.23 11.40
N TRP A 808 24.24 -13.73 10.43
CA TRP A 808 23.14 -12.83 10.71
C TRP A 808 22.00 -13.60 11.41
N ALA A 809 22.00 -13.59 12.74
CA ALA A 809 21.06 -14.34 13.57
C ALA A 809 20.65 -13.53 14.80
N TRP A 810 19.35 -13.29 14.91
CA TRP A 810 18.75 -12.40 15.90
C TRP A 810 17.47 -13.00 16.47
N SER A 811 17.30 -12.91 17.78
CA SER A 811 16.09 -13.32 18.50
C SER A 811 15.31 -12.08 18.93
N VAL A 812 13.99 -12.08 18.70
CA VAL A 812 13.11 -10.98 19.13
C VAL A 812 13.10 -10.88 20.66
N VAL A 813 13.35 -9.69 21.19
CA VAL A 813 13.22 -9.38 22.62
C VAL A 813 11.83 -8.80 22.90
N GLY A 814 11.35 -7.89 22.06
CA GLY A 814 10.04 -7.27 22.21
C GLY A 814 9.94 -5.90 21.53
N PRO A 815 8.77 -5.23 21.63
CA PRO A 815 8.56 -3.93 21.01
C PRO A 815 9.29 -2.80 21.75
N ILE A 816 9.60 -1.73 21.02
CA ILE A 816 10.14 -0.46 21.54
C ILE A 816 9.22 0.70 21.17
N THR A 817 9.43 1.86 21.81
CA THR A 817 8.80 3.11 21.34
C THR A 817 9.80 3.90 20.51
N LEU A 818 9.46 4.16 19.25
CA LEU A 818 10.19 5.04 18.35
C LEU A 818 9.32 6.26 18.05
N ASN A 819 9.79 7.44 18.43
CA ASN A 819 9.18 8.71 18.04
C ASN A 819 10.10 9.41 17.05
N ILE A 820 9.56 9.73 15.87
CA ILE A 820 10.24 10.48 14.82
C ILE A 820 9.51 11.80 14.70
N LYS A 821 10.23 12.90 14.89
CA LYS A 821 9.74 14.24 14.62
C LYS A 821 10.76 14.95 13.77
N ASP A 822 10.35 15.33 12.55
CA ASP A 822 11.24 15.87 11.54
C ASP A 822 12.42 14.89 11.31
N TYR A 823 13.66 15.34 11.54
CA TYR A 823 14.86 14.51 11.47
C TYR A 823 15.38 14.02 12.85
N THR A 824 14.59 14.18 13.91
CA THR A 824 14.96 13.76 15.27
C THR A 824 14.36 12.40 15.61
N TYR A 825 15.23 11.44 15.94
CA TYR A 825 14.85 10.09 16.35
C TYR A 825 14.97 9.94 17.87
N LYS A 826 13.91 9.43 18.50
CA LYS A 826 13.92 9.09 19.93
C LYS A 826 13.48 7.65 20.13
N TRP A 827 14.44 6.79 20.48
CA TRP A 827 14.21 5.40 20.87
C TRP A 827 14.03 5.28 22.39
N THR A 828 12.99 4.57 22.82
CA THR A 828 12.81 4.13 24.22
C THR A 828 12.93 2.61 24.26
N LEU A 829 14.03 2.11 24.81
CA LEU A 829 14.33 0.67 24.86
C LEU A 829 13.88 0.07 26.21
N PRO A 830 13.39 -1.18 26.24
CA PRO A 830 13.10 -1.92 27.48
C PRO A 830 14.38 -2.47 28.16
N LEU A 831 15.56 -1.95 27.82
CA LEU A 831 16.84 -2.37 28.35
C LEU A 831 17.30 -1.37 29.41
N GLY A 832 17.53 -1.83 30.63
CA GLY A 832 17.85 -0.96 31.77
C GLY A 832 18.23 -1.70 33.05
N THR A 833 18.90 -2.85 32.94
CA THR A 833 19.49 -3.57 34.08
C THR A 833 20.97 -3.19 34.22
N SER A 834 21.57 -3.43 35.39
CA SER A 834 23.01 -3.18 35.65
C SER A 834 23.99 -3.98 34.79
N THR A 835 23.49 -4.76 33.82
CA THR A 835 24.26 -5.68 32.97
C THR A 835 24.37 -5.22 31.51
N ILE A 836 23.61 -4.21 31.08
CA ILE A 836 23.62 -3.72 29.69
C ILE A 836 23.90 -2.22 29.70
N ASP A 837 25.03 -1.84 29.11
CA ASP A 837 25.43 -0.46 28.96
C ASP A 837 24.86 0.12 27.66
N THR A 838 23.86 0.99 27.77
CA THR A 838 23.22 1.66 26.63
C THR A 838 23.90 2.96 26.23
N SER A 839 24.98 3.37 26.92
CA SER A 839 25.78 4.53 26.51
C SER A 839 26.63 4.25 25.27
N LYS A 840 26.76 2.97 24.88
CA LYS A 840 27.53 2.51 23.74
C LYS A 840 26.62 2.06 22.61
N PHE A 841 26.50 2.86 21.55
CA PHE A 841 25.63 2.54 20.44
C PHE A 841 26.20 2.91 19.08
N VAL A 842 25.67 2.28 18.04
CA VAL A 842 25.95 2.59 16.64
C VAL A 842 24.65 2.91 15.94
N ILE A 843 24.57 4.07 15.30
CA ILE A 843 23.50 4.39 14.36
C ILE A 843 24.00 4.02 12.97
N GLN A 844 23.42 2.98 12.39
CA GLN A 844 23.67 2.58 11.02
C GLN A 844 22.54 3.09 10.14
N ALA A 845 22.88 3.85 9.11
CA ALA A 845 21.91 4.38 8.14
C ALA A 845 22.39 4.06 6.71
N GLN A 846 21.51 3.51 5.86
CA GLN A 846 21.80 3.29 4.44
C GLN A 846 20.51 3.48 3.59
N GLY A 847 20.59 3.41 2.27
CA GLY A 847 19.43 3.51 1.37
C GLY A 847 19.68 4.55 0.30
N TYR A 848 18.89 5.62 0.28
CA TYR A 848 19.09 6.74 -0.65
C TYR A 848 20.45 7.44 -0.47
N ASN A 849 21.04 7.35 0.72
CA ASN A 849 22.40 7.78 1.02
C ASN A 849 23.33 6.58 1.32
N PRO A 850 24.65 6.70 1.09
CA PRO A 850 25.62 5.63 1.36
C PRO A 850 25.59 5.15 2.81
N LEU A 851 25.94 3.87 3.00
CA LEU A 851 26.09 3.25 4.32
C LEU A 851 26.97 4.12 5.22
N THR A 852 26.40 4.55 6.34
CA THR A 852 27.07 5.35 7.35
C THR A 852 26.85 4.70 8.70
N ASN A 853 27.94 4.49 9.45
CA ASN A 853 27.91 4.08 10.85
C ASN A 853 28.39 5.25 11.71
N VAL A 854 27.55 5.73 12.61
CA VAL A 854 27.91 6.75 13.62
C VAL A 854 28.01 6.06 14.96
N PHE A 855 29.17 6.15 15.61
CA PHE A 855 29.45 5.46 16.86
C PHE A 855 29.46 6.42 18.03
N GLU A 856 28.94 5.98 19.16
CA GLU A 856 29.10 6.61 20.46
C GLU A 856 29.48 5.53 21.49
N PRO A 857 30.56 5.72 22.28
CA PRO A 857 31.69 6.61 21.98
C PRO A 857 32.42 6.16 20.68
N ASP A 858 33.34 6.98 20.16
CA ASP A 858 34.15 6.59 18.99
C ASP A 858 35.08 5.40 19.32
N PRO A 859 34.86 4.20 18.73
CA PRO A 859 35.69 3.03 19.00
C PRO A 859 37.12 3.19 18.46
N SER A 860 37.34 4.09 17.50
CA SER A 860 38.64 4.31 16.89
C SER A 860 39.65 4.98 17.83
N ALA A 861 39.17 5.57 18.93
CA ALA A 861 40.00 6.08 20.00
C ALA A 861 40.71 4.95 20.79
N TYR A 862 40.25 3.71 20.70
CA TYR A 862 40.75 2.59 21.48
C TYR A 862 41.49 1.58 20.61
N ASP A 863 42.72 1.23 21.01
CA ASP A 863 43.45 0.11 20.43
C ASP A 863 43.61 -0.98 21.49
N CYS A 864 42.84 -2.06 21.40
CA CYS A 864 42.90 -3.16 22.36
C CYS A 864 44.04 -4.16 22.07
N LYS A 865 44.99 -3.82 21.20
CA LYS A 865 46.22 -4.58 20.98
C LYS A 865 47.26 -4.23 22.06
N GLY A 866 48.24 -5.12 22.20
CA GLY A 866 49.34 -4.98 23.14
C GLY A 866 50.32 -6.12 23.01
N SER A 867 51.25 -6.22 23.95
CA SER A 867 52.19 -7.34 23.96
C SER A 867 51.46 -8.68 24.11
N SER A 868 51.90 -9.72 23.40
CA SER A 868 51.42 -11.09 23.63
C SER A 868 51.65 -11.57 25.07
N MET A 869 52.61 -10.95 25.78
CA MET A 869 52.93 -11.21 27.18
C MET A 869 51.91 -10.62 28.17
N CYS A 870 50.93 -9.82 27.71
CA CYS A 870 49.81 -9.38 28.56
C CYS A 870 48.92 -10.55 29.02
N THR A 871 49.14 -11.75 28.47
CA THR A 871 48.53 -13.01 28.91
C THR A 871 49.21 -13.63 30.15
N THR A 872 50.28 -13.02 30.66
CA THR A 872 51.00 -13.49 31.84
C THR A 872 50.06 -13.62 33.05
N PRO A 873 50.15 -14.70 33.86
CA PRO A 873 49.39 -14.81 35.11
C PRO A 873 49.60 -13.58 36.01
N ASP A 874 48.54 -13.16 36.71
CA ASP A 874 48.51 -11.99 37.60
C ASP A 874 48.72 -10.61 36.94
N PHE A 875 48.87 -10.53 35.61
CA PHE A 875 49.09 -9.28 34.89
C PHE A 875 48.05 -8.19 35.23
N LEU A 876 46.76 -8.55 35.27
CA LEU A 876 45.70 -7.61 35.61
C LEU A 876 45.85 -7.04 37.02
N LYS A 877 46.18 -7.89 38.00
CA LYS A 877 46.42 -7.45 39.38
C LYS A 877 47.59 -6.47 39.45
N TRP A 878 48.62 -6.70 38.64
CA TRP A 878 49.74 -5.78 38.53
C TRP A 878 49.34 -4.45 37.90
N CYS A 879 48.51 -4.43 36.86
CA CYS A 879 48.00 -3.19 36.26
C CYS A 879 47.16 -2.39 37.27
N ASP A 880 46.24 -3.08 37.97
CA ASP A 880 45.40 -2.46 38.99
C ASP A 880 46.26 -1.90 40.13
N HIS A 881 47.32 -2.61 40.52
CA HIS A 881 48.23 -2.11 41.54
C HIS A 881 49.03 -0.91 41.03
N ALA A 882 49.55 -0.97 39.80
CA ALA A 882 50.31 0.13 39.19
C ALA A 882 49.49 1.41 39.13
N VAL A 883 48.24 1.35 38.65
CA VAL A 883 47.38 2.53 38.53
C VAL A 883 46.91 3.05 39.90
N ASN A 884 46.67 2.16 40.87
CA ASN A 884 46.22 2.56 42.22
C ASN A 884 47.36 3.04 43.13
N THR A 885 48.62 2.88 42.70
CA THR A 885 49.81 3.41 43.39
C THR A 885 50.43 4.61 42.69
N LEU A 886 49.75 5.18 41.70
CA LEU A 886 50.08 6.49 41.14
C LEU A 886 50.00 7.58 42.22
N GLN A 887 50.79 8.63 42.08
CA GLN A 887 50.52 9.91 42.74
C GLN A 887 49.20 10.48 42.20
N ARG A 888 48.13 10.40 43.01
CA ARG A 888 46.75 10.80 42.66
C ARG A 888 46.46 12.24 43.04
N ASN A 889 46.84 13.17 42.16
CA ASN A 889 46.45 14.59 42.21
C ASN A 889 46.11 15.09 40.79
N ASP A 890 45.61 16.32 40.70
CA ASP A 890 45.26 16.98 39.44
C ASP A 890 46.43 17.77 38.84
N ASP A 891 47.59 17.79 39.51
CA ASP A 891 48.81 18.42 38.97
C ASP A 891 49.38 17.54 37.85
N LEU A 892 49.87 18.18 36.78
CA LEU A 892 50.56 17.48 35.69
C LEU A 892 51.88 16.91 36.21
N PHE A 893 51.88 15.60 36.44
CA PHE A 893 53.01 14.89 37.05
C PHE A 893 53.65 13.86 36.10
N TYR A 894 52.87 13.31 35.17
CA TYR A 894 53.35 12.30 34.23
C TYR A 894 53.57 12.90 32.84
N PHE A 895 54.69 12.56 32.20
CA PHE A 895 55.12 13.16 30.93
C PHE A 895 55.59 12.09 29.93
N ALA A 896 55.27 12.25 28.65
CA ALA A 896 55.65 11.30 27.61
C ALA A 896 57.15 11.35 27.24
N THR A 897 57.77 12.54 27.33
CA THR A 897 59.20 12.75 27.03
C THR A 897 59.84 13.75 28.02
N LEU A 898 61.18 13.75 28.06
CA LEU A 898 61.99 14.62 28.91
C LEU A 898 61.66 16.10 28.67
N ARG A 899 61.24 16.85 29.71
CA ARG A 899 61.33 18.31 29.71
C ARG A 899 62.69 18.70 30.30
N ASP A 900 63.49 19.41 29.53
CA ASP A 900 64.89 19.75 29.82
C ASP A 900 65.12 20.68 31.05
N ASN A 901 64.16 20.89 31.96
CA ASN A 901 64.37 21.94 32.98
C ASN A 901 63.75 21.83 34.37
N GLU A 902 63.09 20.73 34.79
CA GLU A 902 62.61 20.65 36.19
C GLU A 902 62.85 19.26 36.81
N THR A 903 63.61 19.27 37.92
CA THR A 903 63.76 18.23 38.95
C THR A 903 63.50 16.77 38.54
N GLY A 904 64.39 16.17 37.75
CA GLY A 904 64.89 14.79 37.90
C GLY A 904 63.94 13.59 38.05
N ILE A 905 62.61 13.74 37.93
CA ILE A 905 61.65 12.65 38.08
C ILE A 905 60.77 12.62 36.81
N ASN A 906 61.24 11.92 35.78
CA ASN A 906 60.42 11.62 34.61
C ASN A 906 59.71 10.29 34.84
N GLN A 907 58.45 10.35 35.22
CA GLN A 907 57.59 9.19 35.22
C GLN A 907 56.59 9.36 34.08
N SER A 908 56.64 8.50 33.07
CA SER A 908 55.55 8.43 32.07
C SER A 908 54.32 7.74 32.65
N GLY A 909 54.44 7.14 33.82
CA GLY A 909 53.37 6.43 34.51
C GLY A 909 53.95 5.60 35.64
N ASN A 910 53.32 4.46 35.92
CA ASN A 910 53.80 3.51 36.90
C ASN A 910 53.74 2.09 36.37
N CYS A 911 54.51 1.19 37.00
CA CYS A 911 54.42 -0.23 36.75
C CYS A 911 54.39 -1.03 38.06
N TRP A 912 53.96 -2.28 37.98
CA TRP A 912 54.09 -3.25 39.08
C TRP A 912 54.40 -4.63 38.52
N GLY A 913 55.15 -5.46 39.25
CA GLY A 913 55.53 -6.78 38.75
C GLY A 913 56.35 -7.64 39.70
N ASP A 914 56.93 -8.72 39.18
CA ASP A 914 57.74 -9.72 39.89
C ASP A 914 59.26 -9.55 39.69
N GLN A 915 59.72 -8.31 39.50
CA GLN A 915 61.09 -7.91 39.12
C GLN A 915 61.52 -8.28 37.69
N THR A 916 60.88 -9.26 37.05
CA THR A 916 61.20 -9.63 35.66
C THR A 916 60.08 -9.21 34.71
N ARG A 917 58.85 -9.40 35.13
CA ARG A 917 57.61 -9.23 34.36
C ARG A 917 56.71 -8.27 35.11
N GLY A 918 56.08 -7.34 34.42
CA GLY A 918 55.14 -6.41 35.05
C GLY A 918 54.15 -5.81 34.08
N CYS A 919 53.15 -5.12 34.63
CA CYS A 919 52.24 -4.27 33.87
C CYS A 919 52.61 -2.81 34.08
N GLY A 920 52.69 -2.05 33.00
CA GLY A 920 52.85 -0.60 33.02
C GLY A 920 51.58 0.10 32.55
N VAL A 921 51.25 1.22 33.20
CA VAL A 921 50.20 2.16 32.80
C VAL A 921 50.88 3.52 32.64
N PHE A 922 50.98 4.01 31.41
CA PHE A 922 51.77 5.20 31.11
C PHE A 922 51.23 6.02 29.92
N ILE A 923 51.54 7.32 29.93
CA ILE A 923 51.33 8.24 28.81
C ILE A 923 52.48 8.11 27.79
N GLN A 924 52.11 8.23 26.51
CA GLN A 924 53.00 8.29 25.35
C GLN A 924 52.56 9.45 24.45
N GLY A 925 53.48 9.91 23.60
CA GLY A 925 53.27 11.06 22.72
C GLY A 925 54.52 11.92 22.60
N ASP A 926 54.35 13.13 22.08
CA ASP A 926 55.44 14.10 21.95
C ASP A 926 55.71 14.87 23.27
N ALA A 927 56.54 15.92 23.21
CA ALA A 927 56.89 16.73 24.38
C ALA A 927 55.74 17.57 24.95
N SER A 928 54.61 17.69 24.23
CA SER A 928 53.41 18.34 24.74
C SER A 928 52.59 17.43 25.66
N CYS A 929 52.79 16.11 25.58
CA CYS A 929 52.00 15.15 26.33
C CYS A 929 52.37 15.08 27.81
N SER A 930 51.41 15.53 28.63
CA SER A 930 51.45 15.46 30.08
C SER A 930 50.06 15.21 30.65
N ILE A 931 50.00 14.45 31.74
CA ILE A 931 48.73 14.06 32.36
C ILE A 931 48.83 14.08 33.89
N SER A 932 47.72 14.40 34.53
CA SER A 932 47.59 14.29 35.98
C SER A 932 47.45 12.82 36.40
N GLY A 933 47.75 12.50 37.66
CA GLY A 933 47.55 11.13 38.14
C GLY A 933 46.08 10.71 38.20
N ASN A 934 45.17 11.67 38.39
CA ASN A 934 43.73 11.42 38.35
C ASN A 934 43.23 11.13 36.93
N ASP A 935 43.67 11.90 35.95
CA ASP A 935 43.28 11.68 34.55
C ASP A 935 43.88 10.39 34.00
N LEU A 936 45.13 10.07 34.36
CA LEU A 936 45.75 8.79 33.98
C LEU A 936 44.98 7.59 34.57
N TRP A 937 44.48 7.73 35.79
CA TRP A 937 43.61 6.72 36.40
C TRP A 937 42.24 6.65 35.72
N ASN A 938 41.64 7.78 35.35
CA ASN A 938 40.36 7.80 34.63
C ASN A 938 40.48 7.17 33.24
N ASP A 939 41.55 7.47 32.50
CA ASP A 939 41.81 6.87 31.19
C ASP A 939 42.08 5.38 31.27
N TYR A 940 42.75 4.92 32.34
CA TYR A 940 42.83 3.49 32.64
C TYR A 940 41.43 2.88 32.78
N GLN A 941 40.51 3.53 33.50
CA GLN A 941 39.13 3.04 33.61
C GLN A 941 38.42 3.06 32.25
N ASN A 942 38.61 4.08 31.42
CA ASN A 942 38.03 4.14 30.07
C ASN A 942 38.51 2.95 29.22
N ILE A 943 39.81 2.66 29.22
CA ILE A 943 40.38 1.48 28.53
C ILE A 943 39.79 0.18 29.10
N ARG A 944 39.62 0.07 30.42
CA ARG A 944 39.05 -1.15 31.02
C ARG A 944 37.56 -1.32 30.75
N ASN A 945 36.80 -0.23 30.72
CA ASN A 945 35.36 -0.24 30.59
C ASN A 945 34.90 -0.30 29.14
N ILE A 946 35.72 0.03 28.14
CA ILE A 946 35.30 0.03 26.73
C ILE A 946 34.93 -1.37 26.21
N GLY A 947 35.50 -2.43 26.82
CA GLY A 947 35.34 -3.82 26.40
C GLY A 947 36.31 -4.19 25.25
N GLY A 948 36.82 -5.42 25.25
CA GLY A 948 37.86 -5.88 24.31
C GLY A 948 39.29 -5.59 24.79
N CYS A 949 39.51 -4.52 25.56
CA CYS A 949 40.80 -4.11 26.13
C CYS A 949 41.09 -4.77 27.51
N SER A 950 40.68 -6.03 27.67
CA SER A 950 40.65 -6.71 28.99
C SER A 950 42.01 -6.97 29.62
N LYS A 951 43.10 -6.92 28.84
CA LYS A 951 44.47 -7.17 29.32
C LYS A 951 45.38 -5.98 29.04
N CYS A 952 45.59 -5.68 27.77
CA CYS A 952 46.33 -4.52 27.30
C CYS A 952 45.46 -3.70 26.37
N GLY A 953 45.88 -2.47 26.17
CA GLY A 953 45.22 -1.57 25.24
C GLY A 953 45.70 -0.15 25.42
N SER A 954 45.33 0.70 24.47
CA SER A 954 45.64 2.11 24.49
C SER A 954 44.43 2.97 24.17
N PHE A 955 44.42 4.18 24.69
CA PHE A 955 43.38 5.19 24.47
C PHE A 955 44.01 6.47 23.90
N HIS A 956 43.57 6.86 22.72
CA HIS A 956 43.93 8.10 22.04
C HIS A 956 43.05 9.21 22.59
N ARG A 957 43.66 10.12 23.33
CA ARG A 957 42.99 11.29 23.89
C ARG A 957 42.83 12.37 22.81
N GLU A 958 41.86 13.25 23.01
CA GLU A 958 41.61 14.39 22.12
C GLU A 958 42.79 15.38 22.04
N ASP A 959 43.64 15.41 23.09
CA ASP A 959 44.86 16.23 23.15
C ASP A 959 46.03 15.64 22.33
N GLY A 960 45.82 14.50 21.64
CA GLY A 960 46.82 13.83 20.82
C GLY A 960 47.73 12.88 21.61
N CYS A 961 47.53 12.76 22.92
CA CYS A 961 48.31 11.85 23.76
C CYS A 961 47.72 10.44 23.78
N LEU A 962 48.59 9.46 24.01
CA LEU A 962 48.21 8.05 24.04
C LEU A 962 48.44 7.49 25.43
N ILE A 963 47.38 6.98 26.07
CA ILE A 963 47.51 6.25 27.33
C ILE A 963 47.58 4.77 27.01
N THR A 964 48.59 4.07 27.54
CA THR A 964 48.85 2.68 27.21
C THR A 964 48.97 1.83 28.47
N ILE A 965 48.26 0.70 28.46
CA ILE A 965 48.40 -0.41 29.38
C ILE A 965 49.14 -1.52 28.64
N ASN A 966 50.37 -1.82 29.03
CA ASN A 966 51.17 -2.83 28.33
C ASN A 966 52.12 -3.59 29.26
N TYR A 967 52.61 -4.73 28.77
CA TYR A 967 53.66 -5.48 29.43
C TYR A 967 54.97 -4.70 29.46
N VAL A 968 55.62 -4.69 30.63
CA VAL A 968 56.95 -4.12 30.82
C VAL A 968 57.90 -5.18 31.37
N TYR A 969 59.15 -5.14 30.92
CA TYR A 969 60.23 -5.99 31.41
C TYR A 969 61.03 -5.22 32.48
N GLN A 970 61.39 -5.88 33.58
CA GLN A 970 62.13 -5.28 34.70
C GLN A 970 61.45 -4.05 35.31
N CYS A 971 60.24 -4.23 35.84
CA CYS A 971 59.60 -3.18 36.63
C CYS A 971 60.29 -3.04 38.01
N ASP A 972 60.74 -1.83 38.32
CA ASP A 972 61.46 -1.54 39.57
C ASP A 972 60.54 -1.56 40.82
N ASN A 973 59.23 -1.38 40.64
CA ASN A 973 58.22 -1.46 41.69
C ASN A 973 57.66 -2.89 41.80
N HIS A 974 57.95 -3.56 42.92
CA HIS A 974 57.67 -4.99 43.12
C HIS A 974 57.19 -5.30 44.54
N GLY A 975 56.47 -6.42 44.68
CA GLY A 975 55.94 -6.95 45.95
C GLY A 975 56.21 -8.43 46.12
#